data_AF-A0A4X1VVK3-F1
#
_entry.id   AF-A0A4X1VVK3-F1
#
_cell.length_a   1.000
_cell.length_b   1.000
_cell.length_c   1.000
_cell.angle_alpha   90.00
_cell.angle_beta   90.00
_cell.angle_gamma   90.00
#
_symmetry.space_group_name_H-M   'P 1'
#
loop_
_entity.id
_entity.type
_entity.pdbx_description
1 polymer ?
#
loop_
_entity_poly.entity_id
_entity_poly.type
_entity_poly.pdbx_seq_one_letter_code
_entity_poly.pdbx_strand_id
1 'polypeptide(L)'
;SFFQPKEEGKAKKPEKETSNSTREIESPPKVALKERNRVVPEGDSPVRSEGEDEEDASTPPKRQKLAPDSPQVSHPGPVSFPESSPSLSSSSPEVISPSGIPKRRTARKQLSKRTFQDVLEEQSEDKDREAKRPKTEEAETPTESLTEPEVSKKQEAEEGDQPTTPPEPPKTASEFLAFSLPQELSQCYREGDISSAQATSLPSPFFLRRHPDPPSYNPAKNNYHPVQDACWQGPSHPRLRMVETLSNLLRSVVALSPADLLPVLYLSLNRLGPPQQGLELGIGDGILLKAVAQATGRQLESVRAEVAEKGDVGLVAESSRSTQRLVLPPPALTAAGVFTKFRDIAQLAGSASTAKKMEIIKGLFVACRHSEARFIARALSGRLRLGLAEQSVLAALAQAASLTPPGQGEIPPAMVDAGKGKTAEARKTWLEEQGMILKQTFCEVPDLDRIVPVLLEHGLERLPEHCRLSPGVPLKPMLAHPTRGVSEVLKRFEEAAFTCEYKYDGQRAQIHVLEGGEVKIFSRNQEDNTGRYPDIISRIPKIKLPSVTSFILDAEAVAWDREKKQIQPFQVLTTRKRKEVDAAEIQVQVCLYAFDLIYLNGESLVREPLSRRRQLLRENFVETEGEFVFATSLDTKDTDQIAEFLEQSVKDSCEGLMVKTLDVDATYEIAKRSHNWLKLKKDYLDGVSDTLDLVVIGAYLGRGKRAGRYGGFLLASYDEESEELQAICKLGTGFSDEELEAHHQSLQALVLPAPRSYVRADGAVAPDHWLDPSAVWEVKCADLSLSPIYPAARGLVDSEKGISLRFPRFIRVRDDKKPEEATTSAQVACLYRKQSQIQNQQGTGPDSDQEDFY
;
A
#
# COMPACT_ATOMS: atom_id res chain seq x y z
N SER A 1 24.22 -6.13 0.21
CA SER A 1 24.48 -4.82 -0.41
C SER A 1 23.98 -4.83 -1.86
N PHE A 2 23.04 -3.97 -2.26
CA PHE A 2 22.25 -4.24 -3.49
C PHE A 2 21.66 -3.04 -4.30
N PHE A 3 21.45 -1.83 -3.74
CA PHE A 3 20.82 -0.70 -4.48
C PHE A 3 21.36 0.70 -4.10
N GLN A 4 22.33 1.24 -4.86
CA GLN A 4 22.87 2.60 -4.73
C GLN A 4 22.88 3.30 -6.11
N PRO A 5 22.46 4.56 -6.22
CA PRO A 5 22.63 5.36 -7.44
C PRO A 5 23.60 6.55 -7.24
N LYS A 6 24.34 6.95 -8.28
CA LYS A 6 24.44 8.36 -8.72
C LYS A 6 25.22 8.56 -10.02
N GLU A 7 24.94 9.73 -10.63
CA GLU A 7 25.75 10.52 -11.57
C GLU A 7 26.18 9.87 -12.92
N GLU A 8 25.39 10.19 -13.96
CA GLU A 8 25.77 10.02 -15.36
C GLU A 8 26.49 11.28 -15.88
N GLY A 9 27.60 11.10 -16.59
CA GLY A 9 28.38 12.19 -17.19
C GLY A 9 27.78 12.70 -18.51
N LYS A 10 28.02 13.97 -18.83
CA LYS A 10 27.54 14.63 -20.05
C LYS A 10 28.02 13.92 -21.33
N ALA A 11 27.09 13.39 -22.12
CA ALA A 11 27.33 13.03 -23.52
C ALA A 11 27.11 14.25 -24.44
N LYS A 12 27.81 14.31 -25.58
CA LYS A 12 27.85 15.49 -26.47
C LYS A 12 26.62 15.56 -27.39
N LYS A 13 26.19 16.79 -27.69
CA LYS A 13 25.32 17.08 -28.85
C LYS A 13 26.10 16.88 -30.16
N PRO A 14 25.47 16.37 -31.24
CA PRO A 14 25.83 16.75 -32.60
C PRO A 14 25.27 18.15 -32.93
N GLU A 15 25.90 18.85 -33.86
CA GLU A 15 25.63 20.26 -34.17
C GLU A 15 24.53 20.45 -35.23
N LYS A 16 24.01 21.68 -35.33
CA LYS A 16 23.16 22.13 -36.44
C LYS A 16 24.03 22.80 -37.50
N GLU A 17 23.70 22.58 -38.77
CA GLU A 17 23.92 23.59 -39.80
C GLU A 17 22.60 24.24 -40.23
N THR A 18 22.72 25.45 -40.79
CA THR A 18 21.64 26.35 -41.24
C THR A 18 21.56 26.31 -42.79
N SER A 19 20.69 27.00 -43.54
CA SER A 19 19.77 28.12 -43.30
C SER A 19 18.82 28.30 -44.51
N ASN A 20 17.71 29.04 -44.34
CA ASN A 20 16.98 29.81 -45.37
C ASN A 20 16.23 29.07 -46.52
N SER A 21 15.13 29.58 -47.09
CA SER A 21 14.17 30.63 -46.65
C SER A 21 12.90 30.65 -47.52
N THR A 22 11.93 31.50 -47.12
CA THR A 22 10.92 32.23 -47.94
C THR A 22 9.66 31.54 -48.50
N ARG A 23 8.51 32.26 -48.29
CA ARG A 23 7.26 32.28 -49.09
C ARG A 23 6.28 31.10 -49.02
N GLU A 24 4.95 31.27 -49.19
CA GLU A 24 4.00 32.40 -48.97
C GLU A 24 2.54 31.85 -49.02
N ILE A 25 1.66 32.31 -48.11
CA ILE A 25 0.21 32.61 -48.32
C ILE A 25 -0.82 31.47 -48.63
N GLU A 26 -2.04 31.70 -48.09
CA GLU A 26 -3.39 31.20 -48.46
C GLU A 26 -4.02 29.89 -47.94
N SER A 27 -5.31 30.06 -47.59
CA SER A 27 -6.41 29.10 -47.36
C SER A 27 -7.59 29.58 -48.25
N PRO A 28 -8.69 28.83 -48.54
CA PRO A 28 -9.80 28.55 -47.60
C PRO A 28 -10.59 27.26 -48.03
N PRO A 29 -11.95 27.11 -48.04
CA PRO A 29 -13.08 27.73 -47.29
C PRO A 29 -14.12 26.73 -46.67
N LYS A 30 -15.21 27.26 -46.07
CA LYS A 30 -16.49 26.56 -45.76
C LYS A 30 -17.66 27.19 -46.53
N VAL A 31 -18.60 26.39 -47.07
CA VAL A 31 -19.95 26.77 -47.59
C VAL A 31 -20.86 25.50 -47.58
N ALA A 32 -22.19 25.51 -47.76
CA ALA A 32 -23.32 26.03 -46.97
C ALA A 32 -24.64 25.37 -47.50
N LEU A 33 -25.81 25.56 -46.88
CA LEU A 33 -27.07 24.84 -47.22
C LEU A 33 -27.87 25.42 -48.41
N LYS A 34 -28.70 24.59 -49.08
CA LYS A 34 -30.18 24.82 -49.21
C LYS A 34 -30.99 23.72 -49.95
N GLU A 35 -32.18 23.44 -49.41
CA GLU A 35 -33.45 22.98 -50.08
C GLU A 35 -33.43 21.65 -50.90
N ARG A 36 -34.53 20.87 -51.08
CA ARG A 36 -35.98 21.16 -50.97
C ARG A 36 -36.83 19.87 -50.73
N ASN A 37 -38.12 20.06 -50.42
CA ASN A 37 -39.23 19.08 -50.23
C ASN A 37 -39.34 17.99 -51.35
N ARG A 38 -40.09 16.87 -51.26
CA ARG A 38 -41.47 16.68 -50.72
C ARG A 38 -41.96 15.19 -50.80
N VAL A 39 -43.04 14.85 -50.06
CA VAL A 39 -43.98 13.70 -50.23
C VAL A 39 -43.60 12.32 -49.62
N VAL A 40 -44.66 11.62 -49.15
CA VAL A 40 -44.80 10.32 -48.46
C VAL A 40 -45.97 9.60 -49.18
N PRO A 41 -45.95 8.27 -49.50
CA PRO A 41 -46.52 7.27 -48.56
C PRO A 41 -46.00 5.81 -48.61
N GLU A 42 -46.33 5.08 -47.52
CA GLU A 42 -46.85 3.71 -47.36
C GLU A 42 -46.69 2.63 -48.48
N GLY A 43 -46.54 1.36 -48.09
CA GLY A 43 -46.87 0.22 -48.98
C GLY A 43 -46.18 -1.13 -48.72
N ASP A 44 -46.71 -1.90 -47.78
CA ASP A 44 -46.63 -3.37 -47.59
C ASP A 44 -45.96 -4.31 -48.64
N SER A 45 -45.10 -5.23 -48.15
CA SER A 45 -45.10 -6.69 -48.47
C SER A 45 -44.81 -7.21 -49.92
N PRO A 46 -44.73 -8.55 -50.18
CA PRO A 46 -44.22 -9.71 -49.40
C PRO A 46 -43.37 -10.72 -50.26
N VAL A 47 -43.14 -11.96 -49.77
CA VAL A 47 -43.04 -13.26 -50.55
C VAL A 47 -41.77 -13.43 -51.44
N ARG A 48 -41.14 -14.61 -51.65
CA ARG A 48 -41.12 -16.01 -51.12
C ARG A 48 -39.65 -16.50 -51.25
N SER A 49 -39.17 -17.62 -50.70
CA SER A 49 -39.64 -19.03 -50.76
C SER A 49 -38.77 -19.87 -49.79
N GLU A 50 -38.85 -21.20 -49.58
CA GLU A 50 -39.84 -22.30 -49.51
C GLU A 50 -39.10 -23.45 -48.75
N GLY A 51 -39.66 -24.58 -48.30
CA GLY A 51 -41.04 -25.10 -48.32
C GLY A 51 -41.09 -26.49 -47.63
N GLU A 52 -42.29 -27.10 -47.61
CA GLU A 52 -42.59 -28.55 -47.41
C GLU A 52 -42.28 -29.19 -46.02
N ASP A 53 -43.16 -30.00 -45.37
CA ASP A 53 -44.62 -30.25 -45.52
C ASP A 53 -45.22 -31.03 -44.29
N GLU A 54 -46.56 -30.94 -44.09
CA GLU A 54 -47.52 -31.85 -43.36
C GLU A 54 -47.21 -32.36 -41.92
N GLU A 55 -48.10 -32.94 -41.08
CA GLU A 55 -49.54 -32.83 -40.67
C GLU A 55 -49.64 -33.54 -39.28
N ASP A 56 -50.62 -33.40 -38.36
CA ASP A 56 -51.70 -32.42 -38.11
C ASP A 56 -51.95 -32.35 -36.57
N ALA A 57 -53.08 -32.84 -36.02
CA ALA A 57 -53.58 -32.39 -34.71
C ALA A 57 -54.30 -33.42 -33.82
N SER A 58 -54.63 -32.95 -32.60
CA SER A 58 -55.69 -33.39 -31.67
C SER A 58 -55.34 -34.29 -30.44
N THR A 59 -56.24 -34.22 -29.45
CA THR A 59 -56.20 -34.74 -28.06
C THR A 59 -57.66 -35.14 -27.67
N PRO A 60 -58.02 -35.67 -26.46
CA PRO A 60 -57.23 -36.06 -25.28
C PRO A 60 -57.49 -37.53 -24.76
N PRO A 61 -58.05 -37.86 -23.56
CA PRO A 61 -57.26 -38.49 -22.48
C PRO A 61 -57.83 -39.79 -21.83
N LYS A 62 -57.03 -40.49 -20.99
CA LYS A 62 -57.54 -41.32 -19.85
C LYS A 62 -56.50 -41.69 -18.77
N ARG A 63 -56.88 -42.57 -17.82
CA ARG A 63 -56.42 -42.60 -16.41
C ARG A 63 -56.22 -44.04 -15.86
N GLN A 64 -55.47 -44.15 -14.74
CA GLN A 64 -55.50 -45.20 -13.67
C GLN A 64 -54.60 -46.47 -13.71
N LYS A 65 -53.70 -46.52 -12.71
CA LYS A 65 -53.39 -47.59 -11.72
C LYS A 65 -53.34 -49.09 -12.10
N LEU A 66 -52.28 -49.76 -11.61
CA LEU A 66 -52.36 -50.93 -10.69
C LEU A 66 -51.00 -51.22 -9.98
N ALA A 67 -51.01 -52.13 -9.00
CA ALA A 67 -49.90 -52.66 -8.18
C ALA A 67 -50.42 -53.94 -7.45
N PRO A 68 -49.67 -54.68 -6.59
CA PRO A 68 -48.22 -54.69 -6.25
C PRO A 68 -47.58 -56.10 -6.45
N ASP A 69 -46.38 -56.36 -5.91
CA ASP A 69 -46.15 -57.53 -5.02
C ASP A 69 -44.81 -57.44 -4.21
N SER A 70 -44.53 -58.43 -3.34
CA SER A 70 -43.29 -58.59 -2.55
C SER A 70 -42.84 -60.06 -2.47
N PRO A 71 -41.66 -60.38 -1.90
CA PRO A 71 -41.72 -61.13 -0.64
C PRO A 71 -40.60 -60.89 0.41
N GLN A 72 -40.91 -61.47 1.57
CA GLN A 72 -40.18 -61.75 2.83
C GLN A 72 -38.89 -62.62 2.68
N VAL A 73 -38.01 -62.96 3.66
CA VAL A 73 -37.67 -62.59 5.08
C VAL A 73 -36.39 -63.36 5.51
N SER A 74 -35.78 -63.01 6.66
CA SER A 74 -34.90 -63.82 7.58
C SER A 74 -33.36 -63.72 7.51
N HIS A 75 -32.75 -63.95 8.69
CA HIS A 75 -31.30 -63.96 8.99
C HIS A 75 -30.72 -65.39 8.97
N PRO A 76 -29.38 -65.56 9.06
CA PRO A 76 -28.80 -65.84 10.39
C PRO A 76 -27.43 -65.17 10.69
N GLY A 77 -27.01 -65.26 11.95
CA GLY A 77 -25.60 -65.24 12.43
C GLY A 77 -25.46 -66.33 13.51
N PRO A 78 -24.49 -66.32 14.45
CA PRO A 78 -23.25 -65.51 14.59
C PRO A 78 -21.98 -66.42 14.64
N VAL A 79 -21.08 -66.26 15.64
CA VAL A 79 -19.89 -67.12 16.02
C VAL A 79 -18.60 -66.88 15.19
N SER A 80 -17.36 -66.72 15.74
CA SER A 80 -16.85 -66.39 17.11
C SER A 80 -15.36 -65.93 17.09
N PHE A 81 -14.85 -65.39 18.21
CA PHE A 81 -13.41 -65.11 18.49
C PHE A 81 -12.64 -66.40 18.91
N PRO A 82 -11.29 -66.38 19.08
CA PRO A 82 -10.58 -65.82 20.25
C PRO A 82 -9.53 -64.73 19.87
N GLU A 83 -9.15 -63.73 20.67
CA GLU A 83 -8.73 -63.63 22.09
C GLU A 83 -7.31 -64.11 22.44
N SER A 84 -6.46 -63.16 22.90
CA SER A 84 -5.69 -63.28 24.16
C SER A 84 -5.00 -61.94 24.54
N SER A 85 -5.27 -61.42 25.74
CA SER A 85 -4.56 -60.29 26.37
C SER A 85 -3.69 -60.76 27.56
N PRO A 86 -2.83 -59.90 28.14
CA PRO A 86 -3.13 -59.31 29.48
C PRO A 86 -2.53 -57.89 29.67
N SER A 87 -2.80 -57.07 30.71
CA SER A 87 -3.78 -56.98 31.82
C SER A 87 -3.67 -55.57 32.44
N LEU A 88 -4.75 -54.80 32.69
CA LEU A 88 -5.50 -54.62 33.98
C LEU A 88 -4.62 -54.15 35.18
N SER A 89 -5.04 -53.29 36.13
CA SER A 89 -6.37 -52.96 36.72
C SER A 89 -6.29 -51.63 37.54
N SER A 90 -7.28 -51.14 38.31
CA SER A 90 -8.70 -50.76 38.05
C SER A 90 -9.35 -50.12 39.31
N SER A 91 -10.13 -49.02 39.22
CA SER A 91 -11.20 -48.68 40.20
C SER A 91 -11.99 -47.40 39.87
N SER A 92 -13.31 -47.40 40.10
CA SER A 92 -14.25 -46.25 40.10
C SER A 92 -15.55 -46.71 40.82
N PRO A 93 -16.60 -45.88 41.05
CA PRO A 93 -16.75 -44.42 40.94
C PRO A 93 -17.33 -43.76 42.24
N GLU A 94 -17.53 -42.44 42.27
CA GLU A 94 -18.70 -41.83 42.95
C GLU A 94 -19.02 -40.41 42.44
N VAL A 95 -20.16 -39.84 42.86
CA VAL A 95 -20.79 -38.62 42.30
C VAL A 95 -20.70 -37.44 43.26
N ILE A 96 -20.29 -36.25 42.79
CA ILE A 96 -20.51 -34.95 43.46
C ILE A 96 -20.48 -33.78 42.44
N SER A 97 -21.22 -32.71 42.75
CA SER A 97 -21.45 -31.52 41.91
C SER A 97 -20.22 -30.59 41.78
N PRO A 98 -20.12 -29.76 40.71
CA PRO A 98 -18.95 -28.92 40.46
C PRO A 98 -18.85 -27.72 41.42
N SER A 99 -17.70 -27.59 42.09
CA SER A 99 -17.42 -26.51 43.05
C SER A 99 -16.21 -25.64 42.67
N GLY A 100 -16.38 -24.31 42.76
CA GLY A 100 -15.28 -23.42 43.17
C GLY A 100 -14.33 -22.86 42.11
N ILE A 101 -14.83 -21.98 41.23
CA ILE A 101 -13.96 -21.01 40.52
C ILE A 101 -13.26 -20.11 41.57
N PRO A 102 -11.92 -19.94 41.54
CA PRO A 102 -11.20 -19.12 42.52
C PRO A 102 -11.57 -17.63 42.48
N LYS A 103 -12.42 -17.18 43.43
CA LYS A 103 -12.80 -15.77 43.59
C LYS A 103 -11.63 -14.94 44.15
N ARG A 104 -10.97 -14.14 43.30
CA ARG A 104 -10.02 -13.11 43.76
C ARG A 104 -10.80 -11.98 44.44
N ARG A 105 -10.87 -12.00 45.78
CA ARG A 105 -11.66 -11.03 46.58
C ARG A 105 -11.14 -9.61 46.46
N THR A 106 -12.08 -8.67 46.53
CA THR A 106 -11.88 -7.22 46.45
C THR A 106 -11.49 -6.59 47.78
N ALA A 107 -10.76 -5.49 47.72
CA ALA A 107 -10.59 -4.52 48.80
C ALA A 107 -10.95 -3.12 48.27
N ARG A 108 -12.25 -2.82 48.21
CA ARG A 108 -12.78 -1.54 47.68
C ARG A 108 -13.04 -0.58 48.84
N LYS A 109 -12.12 0.35 49.10
CA LYS A 109 -12.36 1.46 50.03
C LYS A 109 -13.34 2.44 49.36
N GLN A 110 -14.40 2.84 50.06
CA GLN A 110 -15.34 3.84 49.55
C GLN A 110 -14.70 5.23 49.56
N LEU A 111 -14.98 6.01 48.51
CA LEU A 111 -14.83 7.45 48.46
C LEU A 111 -16.03 8.00 47.67
N SER A 112 -16.54 9.15 48.09
CA SER A 112 -17.82 9.71 47.64
C SER A 112 -17.72 10.42 46.29
N LYS A 113 -18.86 10.54 45.59
CA LYS A 113 -18.99 11.50 44.50
C LYS A 113 -18.72 12.92 45.02
N ARG A 114 -17.98 13.72 44.26
CA ARG A 114 -18.02 15.18 44.28
C ARG A 114 -18.49 15.68 42.91
N THR A 115 -18.99 16.91 42.89
CA THR A 115 -19.57 17.54 41.69
C THR A 115 -18.53 18.45 41.03
N PHE A 116 -18.71 18.80 39.76
CA PHE A 116 -17.73 19.54 38.94
C PHE A 116 -17.47 21.01 39.38
N GLN A 117 -18.01 21.42 40.53
CA GLN A 117 -17.86 22.76 41.12
C GLN A 117 -16.64 22.85 42.06
N ASP A 118 -16.30 21.75 42.76
CA ASP A 118 -15.32 21.73 43.87
C ASP A 118 -13.84 21.78 43.42
N VAL A 119 -13.54 22.27 42.20
CA VAL A 119 -12.21 22.19 41.56
C VAL A 119 -11.72 23.56 41.04
N LEU A 120 -12.50 24.63 41.24
CA LEU A 120 -12.18 25.98 40.71
C LEU A 120 -11.75 27.02 41.77
N GLU A 121 -11.64 26.65 43.05
CA GLU A 121 -11.35 27.60 44.15
C GLU A 121 -9.96 27.44 44.81
N GLU A 122 -9.09 26.52 44.35
CA GLU A 122 -7.72 26.34 44.90
C GLU A 122 -6.61 27.11 44.13
N GLN A 123 -6.94 28.14 43.33
CA GLN A 123 -5.95 29.00 42.64
C GLN A 123 -6.26 30.51 42.68
N SER A 124 -6.95 31.02 43.71
CA SER A 124 -7.33 32.44 43.79
C SER A 124 -7.13 33.14 45.15
N GLU A 125 -6.32 32.58 46.06
CA GLU A 125 -5.86 33.27 47.28
C GLU A 125 -4.34 33.16 47.45
N ASP A 126 -3.59 34.12 46.88
CA ASP A 126 -2.79 35.04 47.71
C ASP A 126 -2.20 36.21 46.88
N LYS A 127 -2.63 37.43 47.18
CA LYS A 127 -2.04 38.69 46.71
C LYS A 127 -2.48 39.83 47.63
N ASP A 128 -1.66 40.19 48.62
CA ASP A 128 -1.67 41.57 49.11
C ASP A 128 -0.34 42.03 49.75
N ARG A 129 0.12 43.21 49.31
CA ARG A 129 1.09 44.16 49.93
C ARG A 129 2.56 43.75 50.20
N GLU A 130 3.50 44.70 50.40
CA GLU A 130 3.76 46.04 49.82
C GLU A 130 5.08 46.63 50.40
N ALA A 131 6.08 47.06 49.60
CA ALA A 131 7.18 47.93 50.08
C ALA A 131 8.02 48.67 49.00
N LYS A 132 7.66 49.94 48.72
CA LYS A 132 8.52 51.14 48.50
C LYS A 132 9.94 51.06 47.87
N ARG A 133 10.07 51.60 46.64
CA ARG A 133 10.80 52.86 46.21
C ARG A 133 11.97 53.41 47.07
N PRO A 134 13.00 54.13 46.52
CA PRO A 134 12.84 55.23 45.52
C PRO A 134 14.03 55.56 44.53
N LYS A 135 13.79 56.56 43.63
CA LYS A 135 14.66 57.72 43.17
C LYS A 135 16.19 57.59 42.94
N THR A 136 16.89 58.39 42.10
CA THR A 136 16.70 59.22 40.87
C THR A 136 18.11 59.70 40.41
N GLU A 137 18.31 59.94 39.11
CA GLU A 137 19.24 60.89 38.44
C GLU A 137 20.60 61.31 39.05
N GLU A 138 21.67 61.22 38.24
CA GLU A 138 22.73 62.24 38.12
C GLU A 138 23.42 62.12 36.73
N ALA A 139 24.15 63.14 36.26
CA ALA A 139 24.70 63.21 34.89
C ALA A 139 25.93 64.13 34.79
N GLU A 140 26.79 63.96 33.75
CA GLU A 140 27.39 65.04 32.94
C GLU A 140 28.18 64.52 31.71
N THR A 141 28.73 65.45 30.91
CA THR A 141 29.16 65.33 29.49
C THR A 141 30.64 65.82 29.29
N PRO A 142 31.24 66.25 28.13
CA PRO A 142 30.75 66.44 26.74
C PRO A 142 31.68 66.18 25.52
N THR A 143 31.09 66.30 24.31
CA THR A 143 31.72 66.59 22.97
C THR A 143 32.66 65.52 22.35
N GLU A 144 32.90 65.45 21.03
CA GLU A 144 32.76 66.43 19.93
C GLU A 144 32.51 65.74 18.53
N SER A 145 32.01 66.51 17.52
CA SER A 145 32.15 66.42 16.03
C SER A 145 32.29 65.08 15.23
N LEU A 146 32.05 64.98 13.90
CA LEU A 146 30.99 65.42 12.95
C LEU A 146 31.31 64.85 11.52
N THR A 147 30.28 64.53 10.71
CA THR A 147 30.26 64.48 9.22
C THR A 147 30.97 63.39 8.38
N GLU A 148 30.45 63.25 7.14
CA GLU A 148 30.61 62.21 6.08
C GLU A 148 31.66 62.67 4.99
N PRO A 149 31.67 62.35 3.65
CA PRO A 149 30.74 61.60 2.76
C PRO A 149 31.34 60.73 1.58
N GLU A 150 30.42 60.23 0.72
CA GLU A 150 30.51 60.00 -0.75
C GLU A 150 31.06 58.68 -1.41
N VAL A 151 30.10 57.82 -1.84
CA VAL A 151 29.69 57.56 -3.26
C VAL A 151 30.61 56.86 -4.30
N SER A 152 30.04 55.82 -4.96
CA SER A 152 30.31 55.28 -6.34
C SER A 152 31.58 54.44 -6.62
N LYS A 153 31.74 53.69 -7.75
CA LYS A 153 30.89 52.81 -8.62
C LYS A 153 31.81 52.07 -9.63
N LYS A 154 31.48 50.81 -10.01
CA LYS A 154 31.90 50.14 -11.29
C LYS A 154 33.43 49.91 -11.47
N GLN A 155 33.99 49.16 -12.43
CA GLN A 155 33.56 48.11 -13.41
C GLN A 155 34.78 47.17 -13.67
N GLU A 156 34.64 45.84 -13.80
CA GLU A 156 34.65 45.01 -15.04
C GLU A 156 35.95 44.94 -15.88
N ALA A 157 36.15 43.79 -16.56
CA ALA A 157 37.18 43.42 -17.56
C ALA A 157 38.64 43.17 -17.08
N GLU A 158 39.48 42.33 -17.73
CA GLU A 158 39.29 41.01 -18.39
C GLU A 158 40.68 40.35 -18.65
N GLU A 159 40.74 39.09 -19.13
CA GLU A 159 41.96 38.32 -19.52
C GLU A 159 43.00 37.99 -18.39
N GLY A 160 43.87 36.98 -18.46
CA GLY A 160 44.06 35.88 -19.42
C GLY A 160 45.18 34.88 -19.02
N ASP A 161 45.23 33.73 -19.70
CA ASP A 161 46.31 32.71 -19.77
C ASP A 161 46.70 31.76 -18.60
N GLN A 162 47.32 30.62 -19.01
CA GLN A 162 48.01 29.57 -18.23
C GLN A 162 49.32 29.20 -18.99
N PRO A 163 50.10 28.13 -18.69
CA PRO A 163 50.34 27.35 -17.46
C PRO A 163 51.85 27.27 -17.09
N THR A 164 52.25 26.53 -16.01
CA THR A 164 53.38 25.53 -15.97
C THR A 164 53.81 25.14 -14.53
N THR A 165 54.62 24.08 -14.41
CA THR A 165 55.23 23.44 -13.21
C THR A 165 56.58 22.79 -13.59
N PRO A 166 57.43 22.24 -12.69
CA PRO A 166 57.80 22.54 -11.28
C PRO A 166 59.32 22.88 -11.15
N PRO A 167 60.03 22.81 -9.99
CA PRO A 167 60.62 21.54 -9.48
C PRO A 167 60.86 21.42 -7.93
N GLU A 168 61.56 20.35 -7.49
CA GLU A 168 61.96 19.92 -6.11
C GLU A 168 63.52 19.78 -6.00
N PRO A 169 64.21 19.29 -4.92
CA PRO A 169 63.83 18.86 -3.55
C PRO A 169 64.50 19.74 -2.44
N PRO A 170 65.42 19.38 -1.47
CA PRO A 170 66.22 18.16 -1.15
C PRO A 170 65.92 17.53 0.26
N LYS A 171 66.92 17.08 1.06
CA LYS A 171 66.78 16.31 2.33
C LYS A 171 67.97 16.45 3.33
N THR A 172 67.72 16.34 4.65
CA THR A 172 68.66 15.80 5.68
C THR A 172 67.94 15.36 6.98
N ALA A 173 68.64 14.74 7.95
CA ALA A 173 68.05 14.03 9.11
C ALA A 173 68.89 14.09 10.42
N SER A 174 68.34 13.64 11.56
CA SER A 174 69.06 13.30 12.81
C SER A 174 68.27 12.34 13.74
N GLU A 175 68.97 11.58 14.59
CA GLU A 175 68.49 10.54 15.54
C GLU A 175 68.14 11.16 16.92
N PHE A 176 67.61 10.51 17.99
CA PHE A 176 67.61 9.14 18.55
C PHE A 176 66.22 8.81 19.20
N LEU A 177 65.90 7.77 19.99
CA LEU A 177 66.65 6.74 20.77
C LEU A 177 65.88 5.38 20.76
N ALA A 178 65.97 4.53 21.81
CA ALA A 178 65.57 3.11 21.78
C ALA A 178 65.18 2.48 23.16
N PHE A 179 65.03 1.14 23.16
CA PHE A 179 64.67 0.18 24.24
C PHE A 179 63.16 0.04 24.57
N SER A 180 62.58 -1.16 24.73
CA SER A 180 63.01 -2.53 24.33
C SER A 180 61.84 -3.54 24.37
N LEU A 181 61.95 -4.65 23.64
CA LEU A 181 61.05 -5.83 23.73
C LEU A 181 61.87 -7.13 23.70
N PRO A 182 61.50 -8.19 24.45
CA PRO A 182 62.16 -9.50 24.38
C PRO A 182 61.96 -10.26 23.05
N GLN A 183 62.80 -11.27 22.82
CA GLN A 183 62.95 -11.99 21.55
C GLN A 183 62.64 -13.49 21.70
N GLU A 184 62.78 -14.22 20.57
CA GLU A 184 62.62 -15.67 20.34
C GLU A 184 61.22 -16.13 19.85
N LEU A 185 61.07 -16.94 18.79
CA LEU A 185 62.05 -17.69 17.98
C LEU A 185 62.06 -17.37 16.45
N SER A 186 63.22 -17.70 15.87
CA SER A 186 63.57 -18.08 14.48
C SER A 186 62.52 -18.88 13.66
N GLN A 187 62.54 -18.98 12.32
CA GLN A 187 63.51 -18.54 11.28
C GLN A 187 62.91 -18.66 9.84
N CYS A 188 63.46 -17.86 8.88
CA CYS A 188 63.47 -18.09 7.42
C CYS A 188 62.09 -18.15 6.67
N TYR A 189 61.97 -17.89 5.36
CA TYR A 189 62.94 -17.80 4.25
C TYR A 189 62.82 -16.49 3.43
N ARG A 190 63.75 -16.28 2.48
CA ARG A 190 63.73 -15.21 1.46
C ARG A 190 63.16 -15.72 0.13
N GLU A 191 62.77 -14.78 -0.74
CA GLU A 191 62.45 -15.02 -2.16
C GLU A 191 63.69 -15.31 -3.01
N GLY A 192 63.50 -15.94 -4.18
CA GLY A 192 64.52 -16.20 -5.20
C GLY A 192 63.97 -17.06 -6.34
N ASP A 193 64.23 -16.66 -7.59
CA ASP A 193 63.66 -17.25 -8.81
C ASP A 193 64.23 -18.63 -9.21
N ILE A 194 63.48 -19.40 -10.03
CA ILE A 194 63.85 -19.76 -11.42
C ILE A 194 62.84 -20.72 -12.10
N SER A 195 62.82 -20.64 -13.42
CA SER A 195 61.94 -21.28 -14.42
C SER A 195 61.91 -22.83 -14.48
N SER A 196 60.78 -23.33 -15.00
CA SER A 196 60.58 -24.50 -15.89
C SER A 196 60.92 -25.94 -15.45
N ALA A 197 59.86 -26.75 -15.26
CA ALA A 197 59.68 -28.08 -15.89
C ALA A 197 58.20 -28.52 -15.84
N GLN A 198 57.75 -29.39 -16.76
CA GLN A 198 56.42 -30.05 -16.73
C GLN A 198 56.60 -31.57 -16.59
N ALA A 199 55.86 -32.24 -15.68
CA ALA A 199 55.35 -33.62 -15.85
C ALA A 199 54.49 -34.11 -14.64
N THR A 200 53.18 -34.29 -14.86
CA THR A 200 52.32 -35.40 -14.37
C THR A 200 52.69 -36.12 -13.04
N SER A 201 51.87 -36.19 -11.97
CA SER A 201 50.56 -36.87 -11.93
C SER A 201 50.03 -37.13 -10.49
N LEU A 202 48.69 -37.12 -10.35
CA LEU A 202 47.86 -37.79 -9.32
C LEU A 202 47.88 -37.29 -7.84
N PRO A 203 46.80 -37.53 -7.05
CA PRO A 203 46.23 -36.47 -6.21
C PRO A 203 46.29 -36.68 -4.68
N SER A 204 46.00 -35.61 -3.94
CA SER A 204 45.70 -35.61 -2.50
C SER A 204 44.37 -34.85 -2.23
N PRO A 205 43.54 -35.22 -1.23
CA PRO A 205 42.11 -34.94 -1.26
C PRO A 205 41.65 -33.67 -0.51
N PHE A 206 40.45 -33.22 -0.89
CA PHE A 206 39.46 -32.45 -0.13
C PHE A 206 39.82 -31.08 0.50
N PHE A 207 39.22 -30.04 -0.10
CA PHE A 207 38.52 -28.95 0.59
C PHE A 207 39.20 -28.23 1.78
N LEU A 208 40.11 -27.30 1.42
CA LEU A 208 40.12 -25.97 2.05
C LEU A 208 39.85 -24.90 0.98
N ARG A 209 38.58 -24.72 0.60
CA ARG A 209 38.16 -23.52 -0.13
C ARG A 209 38.34 -22.32 0.80
N ARG A 210 39.30 -21.44 0.49
CA ARG A 210 39.28 -20.05 0.99
C ARG A 210 37.89 -19.47 0.72
N HIS A 211 37.31 -18.76 1.69
CA HIS A 211 36.16 -17.90 1.41
C HIS A 211 36.56 -16.89 0.33
N PRO A 212 35.82 -16.76 -0.78
CA PRO A 212 36.04 -15.70 -1.75
C PRO A 212 35.75 -14.34 -1.12
N ASP A 213 36.54 -13.32 -1.47
CA ASP A 213 36.28 -11.95 -1.04
C ASP A 213 34.95 -11.42 -1.61
N PRO A 214 34.22 -10.54 -0.90
CA PRO A 214 32.96 -9.94 -1.37
C PRO A 214 32.94 -9.29 -2.77
N PRO A 215 34.03 -8.75 -3.37
CA PRO A 215 33.93 -8.03 -4.65
C PRO A 215 33.50 -8.83 -5.89
N SER A 216 33.33 -10.15 -5.83
CA SER A 216 33.22 -11.03 -7.02
C SER A 216 31.81 -11.43 -7.49
N TYR A 217 30.72 -10.95 -6.88
CA TYR A 217 29.36 -11.35 -7.29
C TYR A 217 28.96 -10.73 -8.63
N ASN A 218 28.12 -11.44 -9.37
CA ASN A 218 27.18 -10.76 -10.24
C ASN A 218 25.89 -11.58 -10.41
N PRO A 219 24.80 -11.27 -9.68
CA PRO A 219 23.51 -11.94 -9.85
C PRO A 219 22.79 -11.53 -11.14
N ALA A 220 23.31 -10.50 -11.83
CA ALA A 220 22.87 -10.02 -13.13
C ALA A 220 23.85 -10.42 -14.27
N LYS A 221 24.60 -11.51 -14.06
CA LYS A 221 25.44 -12.22 -15.04
C LYS A 221 24.57 -13.08 -15.96
N ASN A 222 24.72 -12.93 -17.27
CA ASN A 222 23.89 -13.62 -18.27
C ASN A 222 23.91 -15.16 -18.13
N ASN A 223 25.04 -15.74 -17.72
CA ASN A 223 25.24 -17.16 -17.48
C ASN A 223 25.46 -17.44 -15.98
N TYR A 224 24.46 -17.16 -15.14
CA TYR A 224 24.54 -17.34 -13.68
C TYR A 224 24.30 -18.79 -13.24
N HIS A 225 25.28 -19.36 -12.53
CA HIS A 225 25.27 -20.71 -11.98
C HIS A 225 25.08 -20.69 -10.45
N PRO A 226 23.98 -21.24 -9.89
CA PRO A 226 23.59 -21.02 -8.50
C PRO A 226 24.59 -21.51 -7.43
N VAL A 227 25.37 -22.57 -7.72
CA VAL A 227 26.43 -23.06 -6.81
C VAL A 227 27.78 -22.34 -6.98
N GLN A 228 28.09 -21.84 -8.18
CA GLN A 228 29.45 -21.37 -8.52
C GLN A 228 29.58 -19.84 -8.44
N ASP A 229 28.54 -19.10 -8.79
CA ASP A 229 28.52 -17.63 -8.77
C ASP A 229 28.04 -17.05 -7.42
N ALA A 230 28.01 -17.84 -6.34
CA ALA A 230 27.39 -17.47 -5.06
C ALA A 230 28.35 -16.85 -4.02
N CYS A 231 28.75 -15.58 -4.22
CA CYS A 231 29.50 -14.76 -3.24
C CYS A 231 29.37 -13.25 -3.56
N TRP A 232 29.01 -12.39 -2.59
CA TRP A 232 28.21 -11.12 -2.73
C TRP A 232 29.01 -9.79 -2.79
N GLN A 233 28.97 -8.92 -3.85
CA GLN A 233 27.91 -7.96 -4.25
C GLN A 233 27.92 -7.53 -5.77
N GLY A 234 26.80 -7.07 -6.35
CA GLY A 234 26.76 -6.41 -7.69
C GLY A 234 25.36 -5.86 -8.12
N PRO A 235 25.24 -4.73 -8.88
CA PRO A 235 23.96 -4.04 -9.16
C PRO A 235 23.26 -4.40 -10.50
N SER A 236 21.98 -4.02 -10.66
CA SER A 236 21.17 -4.26 -11.89
C SER A 236 20.10 -3.19 -12.17
N HIS A 237 19.81 -2.90 -13.45
CA HIS A 237 18.75 -1.97 -13.89
C HIS A 237 17.39 -2.66 -14.24
N PRO A 238 16.75 -2.51 -15.43
CA PRO A 238 15.29 -2.44 -15.59
C PRO A 238 14.46 -3.67 -15.17
N ARG A 239 13.16 -3.48 -14.94
CA ARG A 239 12.21 -4.41 -14.30
C ARG A 239 12.34 -5.91 -14.66
N LEU A 240 12.54 -6.28 -15.92
CA LEU A 240 12.73 -7.69 -16.29
C LEU A 240 14.03 -8.26 -15.72
N ARG A 241 15.14 -7.51 -15.85
CA ARG A 241 16.44 -7.82 -15.26
C ARG A 241 16.37 -7.86 -13.73
N MET A 242 15.48 -7.11 -13.09
CA MET A 242 15.26 -7.19 -11.63
C MET A 242 14.64 -8.54 -11.21
N VAL A 243 13.66 -9.05 -11.97
CA VAL A 243 13.04 -10.36 -11.73
C VAL A 243 14.08 -11.47 -11.92
N GLU A 244 14.87 -11.40 -12.99
CA GLU A 244 15.98 -12.32 -13.25
C GLU A 244 17.06 -12.28 -12.16
N THR A 245 17.46 -11.08 -11.72
CA THR A 245 18.48 -10.89 -10.67
C THR A 245 18.01 -11.43 -9.31
N LEU A 246 16.73 -11.23 -8.96
CA LEU A 246 16.13 -11.86 -7.78
C LEU A 246 15.97 -13.38 -7.97
N SER A 247 15.61 -13.85 -9.16
CA SER A 247 15.50 -15.29 -9.46
C SER A 247 16.86 -15.99 -9.29
N ASN A 248 17.94 -15.40 -9.78
CA ASN A 248 19.31 -15.91 -9.58
C ASN A 248 19.70 -16.00 -8.10
N LEU A 249 19.38 -14.99 -7.30
CA LEU A 249 19.47 -15.07 -5.83
C LEU A 249 18.67 -16.27 -5.28
N LEU A 250 17.38 -16.38 -5.62
CA LEU A 250 16.50 -17.42 -5.09
C LEU A 250 16.93 -18.84 -5.54
N ARG A 251 17.45 -19.02 -6.76
CA ARG A 251 18.03 -20.30 -7.24
C ARG A 251 19.18 -20.78 -6.36
N SER A 252 20.05 -19.87 -5.96
CA SER A 252 21.19 -20.17 -5.08
C SER A 252 20.73 -20.51 -3.66
N VAL A 253 19.70 -19.83 -3.15
CA VAL A 253 19.08 -20.16 -1.85
C VAL A 253 18.41 -21.53 -1.90
N VAL A 254 17.64 -21.85 -2.94
CA VAL A 254 17.04 -23.19 -3.14
C VAL A 254 18.12 -24.29 -3.20
N ALA A 255 19.23 -24.05 -3.89
CA ALA A 255 20.30 -25.03 -4.10
C ALA A 255 21.25 -25.22 -2.90
N LEU A 256 21.40 -24.23 -2.01
CA LEU A 256 22.45 -24.21 -0.98
C LEU A 256 21.93 -24.01 0.45
N SER A 257 20.79 -23.34 0.64
CA SER A 257 20.24 -23.00 1.95
C SER A 257 18.70 -22.87 1.92
N PRO A 258 17.95 -23.92 1.52
CA PRO A 258 16.50 -23.81 1.26
C PRO A 258 15.69 -23.33 2.48
N ALA A 259 16.16 -23.53 3.71
CA ALA A 259 15.55 -22.98 4.92
C ALA A 259 15.55 -21.44 4.99
N ASP A 260 16.51 -20.76 4.35
CA ASP A 260 16.56 -19.29 4.26
C ASP A 260 15.56 -18.73 3.22
N LEU A 261 14.94 -19.57 2.37
CA LEU A 261 14.08 -19.12 1.28
C LEU A 261 12.92 -18.25 1.77
N LEU A 262 12.23 -18.70 2.82
CA LEU A 262 11.09 -17.98 3.41
C LEU A 262 11.51 -16.63 4.04
N PRO A 263 12.55 -16.55 4.90
CA PRO A 263 13.16 -15.27 5.32
C PRO A 263 13.58 -14.35 4.17
N VAL A 264 14.23 -14.86 3.12
CA VAL A 264 14.70 -14.06 1.97
C VAL A 264 13.52 -13.49 1.17
N LEU A 265 12.46 -14.26 0.97
CA LEU A 265 11.22 -13.79 0.34
C LEU A 265 10.55 -12.70 1.18
N TYR A 266 10.43 -12.88 2.50
CA TYR A 266 9.84 -11.88 3.38
C TYR A 266 10.63 -10.58 3.46
N LEU A 267 11.97 -10.65 3.55
CA LEU A 267 12.84 -9.47 3.46
C LEU A 267 12.73 -8.77 2.09
N SER A 268 12.60 -9.53 1.00
CA SER A 268 12.40 -8.97 -0.36
C SER A 268 11.04 -8.27 -0.52
N LEU A 269 10.02 -8.71 0.21
CA LEU A 269 8.68 -8.11 0.26
C LEU A 269 8.54 -6.99 1.31
N ASN A 270 9.52 -6.82 2.20
CA ASN A 270 9.43 -6.04 3.44
C ASN A 270 8.21 -6.40 4.31
N ARG A 271 7.95 -7.70 4.51
CA ARG A 271 6.88 -8.24 5.36
C ARG A 271 7.45 -9.08 6.49
N LEU A 272 6.64 -9.33 7.53
CA LEU A 272 7.01 -10.06 8.74
C LEU A 272 6.36 -11.46 8.87
N GLY A 273 5.48 -11.78 7.93
CA GLY A 273 4.61 -12.95 7.93
C GLY A 273 3.44 -12.75 6.96
N PRO A 274 2.47 -13.68 6.93
CA PRO A 274 1.17 -13.53 6.27
C PRO A 274 0.36 -12.35 6.87
N PRO A 275 -0.40 -11.57 6.07
CA PRO A 275 -1.06 -10.35 6.54
C PRO A 275 -2.07 -10.59 7.67
N GLN A 276 -2.75 -11.73 7.68
CA GLN A 276 -3.77 -12.08 8.68
C GLN A 276 -3.19 -12.29 10.09
N GLN A 277 -1.86 -12.49 10.22
CA GLN A 277 -1.20 -12.52 11.53
C GLN A 277 -1.05 -11.12 12.17
N GLY A 278 -1.34 -10.03 11.45
CA GLY A 278 -1.34 -8.67 11.99
C GLY A 278 0.02 -8.18 12.52
N LEU A 279 1.13 -8.75 12.03
CA LEU A 279 2.49 -8.47 12.52
C LEU A 279 2.99 -7.12 12.00
N GLU A 280 2.98 -6.10 12.87
CA GLU A 280 3.55 -4.78 12.64
C GLU A 280 4.85 -4.57 13.43
N LEU A 281 5.86 -3.94 12.83
CA LEU A 281 7.08 -3.53 13.55
C LEU A 281 6.79 -2.58 14.72
N GLY A 282 5.78 -1.71 14.59
CA GLY A 282 5.52 -0.61 15.54
C GLY A 282 6.65 0.41 15.61
N ILE A 283 7.39 0.62 14.51
CA ILE A 283 8.50 1.57 14.40
C ILE A 283 8.09 2.72 13.48
N GLY A 284 7.80 3.89 14.06
CA GLY A 284 7.66 5.14 13.31
C GLY A 284 9.02 5.79 13.03
N ASP A 285 9.07 6.68 12.02
CA ASP A 285 10.28 7.42 11.62
C ASP A 285 11.05 7.98 12.84
N GLY A 286 10.35 8.55 13.85
CA GLY A 286 10.98 9.12 15.05
C GLY A 286 11.71 8.10 15.96
N ILE A 287 11.22 6.87 16.07
CA ILE A 287 11.90 5.80 16.83
C ILE A 287 13.15 5.35 16.06
N LEU A 288 13.03 5.19 14.73
CA LEU A 288 14.15 4.81 13.88
C LEU A 288 15.26 5.88 13.87
N LEU A 289 14.91 7.16 13.71
CA LEU A 289 15.88 8.27 13.75
C LEU A 289 16.59 8.33 15.10
N LYS A 290 15.89 8.11 16.22
CA LYS A 290 16.48 8.01 17.56
C LYS A 290 17.44 6.81 17.69
N ALA A 291 17.10 5.66 17.12
CA ALA A 291 17.97 4.49 17.12
C ALA A 291 19.21 4.69 16.25
N VAL A 292 19.08 5.30 15.05
CA VAL A 292 20.22 5.66 14.18
C VAL A 292 21.13 6.67 14.86
N ALA A 293 20.58 7.74 15.44
CA ALA A 293 21.33 8.75 16.18
C ALA A 293 22.13 8.13 17.33
N GLN A 294 21.51 7.25 18.13
CA GLN A 294 22.19 6.57 19.25
C GLN A 294 23.23 5.53 18.80
N ALA A 295 23.01 4.79 17.71
CA ALA A 295 23.99 3.85 17.17
C ALA A 295 25.23 4.53 16.55
N THR A 296 25.04 5.76 16.05
CA THR A 296 26.07 6.56 15.35
C THR A 296 26.69 7.65 16.22
N GLY A 297 26.25 7.81 17.47
CA GLY A 297 26.71 8.86 18.39
C GLY A 297 26.36 10.29 17.96
N ARG A 298 25.45 10.47 17.00
CA ARG A 298 25.07 11.77 16.44
C ARG A 298 23.90 12.39 17.20
N GLN A 299 23.80 13.72 17.16
CA GLN A 299 22.61 14.43 17.65
C GLN A 299 21.41 14.10 16.76
N LEU A 300 20.24 13.87 17.38
CA LEU A 300 19.02 13.47 16.67
C LEU A 300 18.60 14.46 15.58
N GLU A 301 18.76 15.76 15.84
CA GLU A 301 18.30 16.79 14.90
C GLU A 301 19.20 16.94 13.68
N SER A 302 20.52 16.73 13.83
CA SER A 302 21.45 16.58 12.70
C SER A 302 21.09 15.36 11.83
N VAL A 303 20.69 14.25 12.45
CA VAL A 303 20.23 13.06 11.72
C VAL A 303 18.87 13.32 11.05
N ARG A 304 17.96 14.09 11.66
CA ARG A 304 16.68 14.47 11.04
C ARG A 304 16.88 15.33 9.81
N ALA A 305 17.67 16.40 9.91
CA ALA A 305 17.94 17.34 8.83
C ALA A 305 18.55 16.61 7.60
N GLU A 306 19.58 15.79 7.80
CA GLU A 306 20.20 15.03 6.71
C GLU A 306 19.25 13.99 6.08
N VAL A 307 18.28 13.46 6.83
CA VAL A 307 17.24 12.55 6.30
C VAL A 307 16.15 13.30 5.53
N ALA A 308 15.88 14.57 5.86
CA ALA A 308 15.01 15.43 5.07
C ALA A 308 15.68 15.81 3.74
N GLU A 309 16.92 16.32 3.80
CA GLU A 309 17.77 16.68 2.66
C GLU A 309 17.96 15.51 1.67
N LYS A 310 18.48 14.37 2.14
CA LYS A 310 18.71 13.18 1.30
C LYS A 310 17.43 12.40 0.98
N GLY A 311 16.30 12.77 1.61
CA GLY A 311 15.01 12.09 1.50
C GLY A 311 15.02 10.60 1.86
N ASP A 312 16.05 10.08 2.55
CA ASP A 312 16.31 8.64 2.76
C ASP A 312 17.09 8.33 4.06
N VAL A 313 16.40 7.73 5.04
CA VAL A 313 17.02 7.27 6.30
C VAL A 313 18.10 6.21 6.10
N GLY A 314 18.03 5.42 5.03
CA GLY A 314 19.04 4.41 4.72
C GLY A 314 20.37 5.01 4.29
N LEU A 315 20.37 6.13 3.56
CA LEU A 315 21.62 6.77 3.14
C LEU A 315 22.35 7.36 4.35
N VAL A 316 21.62 8.01 5.26
CA VAL A 316 22.19 8.59 6.49
C VAL A 316 22.68 7.51 7.47
N ALA A 317 21.93 6.42 7.62
CA ALA A 317 22.33 5.29 8.48
C ALA A 317 23.54 4.51 7.95
N GLU A 318 23.88 4.65 6.67
CA GLU A 318 25.07 4.04 6.07
C GLU A 318 26.28 4.99 6.06
N SER A 319 26.10 6.26 5.69
CA SER A 319 27.21 7.24 5.70
C SER A 319 27.68 7.55 7.12
N SER A 320 26.80 7.39 8.11
CA SER A 320 27.15 7.48 9.53
C SER A 320 27.68 6.15 10.04
N ARG A 321 28.99 6.05 10.33
CA ARG A 321 29.56 4.86 10.99
C ARG A 321 29.08 4.75 12.44
N SER A 322 28.94 3.52 12.92
CA SER A 322 28.66 3.25 14.33
C SER A 322 29.85 3.67 15.21
N THR A 323 29.57 4.45 16.26
CA THR A 323 30.59 4.89 17.24
C THR A 323 30.89 3.83 18.29
N GLN A 324 30.00 2.84 18.45
CA GLN A 324 30.19 1.63 19.25
C GLN A 324 31.18 0.66 18.57
N ARG A 325 32.41 1.13 18.33
CA ARG A 325 33.43 0.43 17.57
C ARG A 325 34.19 -0.56 18.44
N LEU A 326 33.67 -1.79 18.53
CA LEU A 326 34.34 -2.91 19.18
C LEU A 326 35.69 -3.23 18.49
N VAL A 327 36.66 -3.73 19.26
CA VAL A 327 38.01 -4.10 18.77
C VAL A 327 37.95 -5.18 17.68
N LEU A 328 36.97 -6.08 17.79
CA LEU A 328 36.57 -7.01 16.72
C LEU A 328 35.11 -6.73 16.36
N PRO A 329 34.75 -6.63 15.06
CA PRO A 329 33.36 -6.50 14.65
C PRO A 329 32.60 -7.80 14.97
N PRO A 330 31.30 -7.72 15.30
CA PRO A 330 30.46 -8.92 15.49
C PRO A 330 30.38 -9.77 14.19
N PRO A 331 29.94 -11.03 14.28
CA PRO A 331 29.73 -11.87 13.09
C PRO A 331 28.81 -11.20 12.06
N ALA A 332 28.99 -11.54 10.78
CA ALA A 332 28.20 -10.98 9.69
C ALA A 332 26.72 -11.35 9.83
N LEU A 333 25.84 -10.44 9.41
CA LEU A 333 24.39 -10.63 9.47
C LEU A 333 23.93 -11.71 8.47
N THR A 334 23.03 -12.60 8.92
CA THR A 334 22.38 -13.61 8.08
C THR A 334 20.94 -13.22 7.75
N ALA A 335 20.38 -13.75 6.66
CA ALA A 335 19.02 -13.39 6.22
C ALA A 335 17.97 -13.82 7.28
N ALA A 336 17.99 -15.09 7.71
CA ALA A 336 17.18 -15.56 8.82
C ALA A 336 17.43 -14.76 10.13
N GLY A 337 18.69 -14.41 10.44
CA GLY A 337 19.02 -13.63 11.64
C GLY A 337 18.37 -12.25 11.66
N VAL A 338 18.45 -11.49 10.56
CA VAL A 338 17.81 -10.17 10.43
C VAL A 338 16.28 -10.31 10.44
N PHE A 339 15.72 -11.30 9.74
CA PHE A 339 14.28 -11.55 9.72
C PHE A 339 13.73 -11.90 11.11
N THR A 340 14.39 -12.77 11.86
CA THR A 340 14.05 -13.08 13.26
C THR A 340 14.10 -11.83 14.12
N LYS A 341 15.13 -10.98 14.00
CA LYS A 341 15.20 -9.72 14.75
C LYS A 341 14.09 -8.74 14.38
N PHE A 342 13.57 -8.76 13.15
CA PHE A 342 12.37 -8.00 12.78
C PHE A 342 11.08 -8.58 13.39
N ARG A 343 10.95 -9.92 13.50
CA ARG A 343 9.83 -10.55 14.24
C ARG A 343 9.91 -10.28 15.75
N ASP A 344 11.10 -10.33 16.36
CA ASP A 344 11.34 -9.93 17.76
C ASP A 344 10.86 -8.49 18.01
N ILE A 345 11.22 -7.56 17.12
CA ILE A 345 10.78 -6.16 17.19
C ILE A 345 9.25 -6.05 17.13
N ALA A 346 8.58 -6.82 16.27
CA ALA A 346 7.13 -6.79 16.14
C ALA A 346 6.40 -7.34 17.37
N GLN A 347 6.86 -8.47 17.92
CA GLN A 347 6.26 -9.15 19.07
C GLN A 347 6.43 -8.39 20.40
N LEU A 348 7.36 -7.43 20.49
CA LEU A 348 7.54 -6.60 21.68
C LEU A 348 6.38 -5.62 21.90
N ALA A 349 5.57 -5.89 22.93
CA ALA A 349 4.46 -5.04 23.39
C ALA A 349 4.63 -4.59 24.86
N GLY A 350 3.75 -3.69 25.33
CA GLY A 350 3.75 -3.14 26.69
C GLY A 350 4.70 -1.93 26.89
N SER A 351 4.67 -1.34 28.10
CA SER A 351 5.29 -0.05 28.41
C SER A 351 6.80 0.04 28.16
N ALA A 352 7.54 -1.05 28.37
CA ALA A 352 8.99 -1.11 28.16
C ALA A 352 9.40 -1.53 26.73
N SER A 353 8.44 -1.77 25.82
CA SER A 353 8.71 -2.31 24.47
C SER A 353 9.61 -1.41 23.63
N THR A 354 9.31 -0.11 23.55
CA THR A 354 10.04 0.85 22.71
C THR A 354 11.54 0.89 23.02
N ALA A 355 11.94 0.78 24.30
CA ALA A 355 13.34 0.68 24.69
C ALA A 355 13.99 -0.60 24.15
N LYS A 356 13.36 -1.77 24.37
CA LYS A 356 13.84 -3.06 23.86
C LYS A 356 13.92 -3.10 22.33
N LYS A 357 12.94 -2.51 21.63
CA LYS A 357 12.97 -2.37 20.16
C LYS A 357 14.17 -1.53 19.71
N MET A 358 14.47 -0.41 20.37
CA MET A 358 15.65 0.41 20.05
C MET A 358 16.97 -0.36 20.26
N GLU A 359 17.11 -1.15 21.32
CA GLU A 359 18.34 -1.95 21.54
C GLU A 359 18.55 -3.01 20.45
N ILE A 360 17.49 -3.69 19.99
CA ILE A 360 17.60 -4.64 18.85
C ILE A 360 18.04 -3.90 17.58
N ILE A 361 17.47 -2.73 17.30
CA ILE A 361 17.82 -1.91 16.13
C ILE A 361 19.28 -1.43 16.19
N LYS A 362 19.79 -1.02 17.37
CA LYS A 362 21.21 -0.70 17.56
C LYS A 362 22.10 -1.91 17.30
N GLY A 363 21.77 -3.07 17.86
CA GLY A 363 22.53 -4.31 17.67
C GLY A 363 22.67 -4.69 16.19
N LEU A 364 21.60 -4.52 15.40
CA LEU A 364 21.65 -4.66 13.95
C LEU A 364 22.62 -3.65 13.32
N PHE A 365 22.50 -2.35 13.62
CA PHE A 365 23.39 -1.31 13.06
C PHE A 365 24.86 -1.45 13.45
N VAL A 366 25.18 -1.97 14.64
CA VAL A 366 26.56 -2.28 15.06
C VAL A 366 27.16 -3.43 14.25
N ALA A 367 26.34 -4.37 13.79
CA ALA A 367 26.78 -5.50 12.97
C ALA A 367 26.79 -5.24 11.44
N CYS A 368 26.15 -4.17 10.98
CA CYS A 368 26.06 -3.82 9.56
C CYS A 368 27.43 -3.61 8.90
N ARG A 369 27.59 -4.20 7.72
CA ARG A 369 28.74 -4.03 6.83
C ARG A 369 28.29 -3.47 5.49
N HIS A 370 29.11 -2.58 4.89
CA HIS A 370 28.78 -1.90 3.63
C HIS A 370 27.36 -1.31 3.69
N SER A 371 26.53 -1.53 2.65
CA SER A 371 25.16 -0.98 2.59
C SER A 371 24.08 -1.74 3.37
N GLU A 372 24.41 -2.68 4.25
CA GLU A 372 23.42 -3.39 5.08
C GLU A 372 22.57 -2.43 5.92
N ALA A 373 23.19 -1.41 6.52
CA ALA A 373 22.50 -0.37 7.28
C ALA A 373 21.46 0.38 6.43
N ARG A 374 21.75 0.60 5.14
CA ARG A 374 20.83 1.24 4.19
C ARG A 374 19.54 0.44 4.03
N PHE A 375 19.63 -0.89 3.90
CA PHE A 375 18.46 -1.74 3.71
C PHE A 375 17.73 -2.02 5.01
N ILE A 376 18.43 -2.17 6.13
CA ILE A 376 17.81 -2.33 7.46
C ILE A 376 17.03 -1.07 7.86
N ALA A 377 17.58 0.13 7.70
CA ALA A 377 16.85 1.37 7.97
C ALA A 377 15.67 1.60 7.02
N ARG A 378 15.84 1.29 5.72
CA ARG A 378 14.73 1.34 4.74
C ARG A 378 13.63 0.31 5.02
N ALA A 379 13.99 -0.87 5.52
CA ALA A 379 13.03 -1.90 5.93
C ALA A 379 12.23 -1.46 7.16
N LEU A 380 12.94 -1.01 8.20
CA LEU A 380 12.36 -0.54 9.47
C LEU A 380 11.47 0.71 9.31
N SER A 381 11.68 1.53 8.28
CA SER A 381 10.82 2.67 7.94
C SER A 381 9.69 2.34 6.96
N GLY A 382 9.50 1.06 6.60
CA GLY A 382 8.47 0.60 5.66
C GLY A 382 8.72 1.00 4.20
N ARG A 383 9.93 1.45 3.85
CA ARG A 383 10.25 2.12 2.57
C ARG A 383 11.48 1.49 1.92
N LEU A 384 11.41 0.20 1.58
CA LEU A 384 12.53 -0.56 1.02
C LEU A 384 13.08 0.00 -0.32
N ARG A 385 12.23 0.68 -1.11
CA ARG A 385 12.59 1.43 -2.34
C ARG A 385 13.22 0.60 -3.47
N LEU A 386 12.94 -0.70 -3.55
CA LEU A 386 13.55 -1.56 -4.57
C LEU A 386 13.07 -1.26 -6.00
N GLY A 387 11.83 -0.80 -6.19
CA GLY A 387 11.12 -0.87 -7.48
C GLY A 387 10.53 -2.26 -7.78
N LEU A 388 10.84 -3.24 -6.92
CA LEU A 388 10.34 -4.61 -6.90
C LEU A 388 9.19 -4.70 -5.87
N ALA A 389 8.14 -5.46 -6.19
CA ALA A 389 6.97 -5.69 -5.32
C ALA A 389 6.42 -7.12 -5.48
N GLU A 390 5.35 -7.47 -4.76
CA GLU A 390 4.71 -8.80 -4.68
C GLU A 390 4.71 -9.59 -6.02
N GLN A 391 4.15 -9.01 -7.09
CA GLN A 391 4.06 -9.63 -8.41
C GLN A 391 5.42 -9.92 -9.08
N SER A 392 6.49 -9.19 -8.73
CA SER A 392 7.85 -9.44 -9.22
C SER A 392 8.59 -10.47 -8.37
N VAL A 393 8.29 -10.57 -7.06
CA VAL A 393 8.80 -11.65 -6.20
C VAL A 393 8.21 -12.99 -6.63
N LEU A 394 6.90 -13.05 -6.88
CA LEU A 394 6.24 -14.27 -7.38
C LEU A 394 6.82 -14.72 -8.73
N ALA A 395 7.02 -13.80 -9.68
CA ALA A 395 7.67 -14.13 -10.95
C ALA A 395 9.09 -14.68 -10.76
N ALA A 396 9.88 -14.07 -9.87
CA ALA A 396 11.24 -14.51 -9.57
C ALA A 396 11.27 -15.87 -8.86
N LEU A 397 10.34 -16.14 -7.95
CA LEU A 397 10.21 -17.41 -7.22
C LEU A 397 9.77 -18.55 -8.13
N ALA A 398 8.76 -18.35 -8.98
CA ALA A 398 8.35 -19.34 -9.98
C ALA A 398 9.51 -19.66 -10.93
N GLN A 399 10.19 -18.62 -11.45
CA GLN A 399 11.36 -18.81 -12.30
C GLN A 399 12.50 -19.55 -11.56
N ALA A 400 12.73 -19.26 -10.28
CA ALA A 400 13.80 -19.90 -9.52
C ALA A 400 13.53 -21.38 -9.28
N ALA A 401 12.35 -21.74 -8.78
CA ALA A 401 11.95 -23.13 -8.55
C ALA A 401 11.79 -23.94 -9.86
N SER A 402 11.44 -23.29 -10.97
CA SER A 402 11.38 -23.93 -12.29
C SER A 402 12.77 -24.23 -12.86
N LEU A 403 13.69 -23.25 -12.82
CA LEU A 403 15.04 -23.41 -13.38
C LEU A 403 15.95 -24.26 -12.47
N THR A 404 15.78 -24.18 -11.15
CA THR A 404 16.59 -24.93 -10.19
C THR A 404 15.62 -25.63 -9.23
N PRO A 405 15.14 -26.84 -9.59
CA PRO A 405 14.16 -27.58 -8.80
C PRO A 405 14.62 -27.79 -7.35
N PRO A 406 13.71 -27.67 -6.36
CA PRO A 406 14.01 -28.00 -4.97
C PRO A 406 14.10 -29.53 -4.76
N GLY A 407 14.47 -29.95 -3.55
CA GLY A 407 14.39 -31.36 -3.13
C GLY A 407 15.41 -32.34 -3.74
N GLN A 408 16.40 -31.86 -4.50
CA GLN A 408 17.32 -32.72 -5.27
C GLN A 408 18.27 -33.63 -4.46
N GLY A 409 18.25 -33.56 -3.12
CA GLY A 409 18.96 -34.49 -2.22
C GLY A 409 20.49 -34.30 -2.14
N GLU A 410 21.18 -34.32 -3.27
CA GLU A 410 22.63 -34.21 -3.36
C GLU A 410 23.11 -32.76 -3.60
N ILE A 411 24.28 -32.43 -3.06
CA ILE A 411 24.98 -31.17 -3.31
C ILE A 411 26.36 -31.49 -3.92
N PRO A 412 26.68 -30.99 -5.13
CA PRO A 412 25.90 -30.06 -5.95
C PRO A 412 24.66 -30.73 -6.61
N PRO A 413 23.53 -30.00 -6.74
CA PRO A 413 22.33 -30.54 -7.38
C PRO A 413 22.58 -30.84 -8.87
N ALA A 414 22.05 -31.97 -9.34
CA ALA A 414 22.20 -32.44 -10.72
C ALA A 414 21.58 -31.48 -11.75
N MET A 415 20.47 -30.82 -11.41
CA MET A 415 19.74 -29.88 -12.27
C MET A 415 19.83 -28.44 -11.74
N VAL A 416 20.84 -27.70 -12.23
CA VAL A 416 21.02 -26.28 -11.91
C VAL A 416 20.27 -25.32 -12.86
N ASP A 417 19.91 -25.77 -14.06
CA ASP A 417 19.12 -25.00 -15.04
C ASP A 417 18.27 -25.94 -15.93
N ALA A 418 17.03 -26.23 -15.51
CA ALA A 418 16.06 -27.00 -16.29
C ALA A 418 15.50 -26.26 -17.52
N GLY A 419 15.86 -24.99 -17.72
CA GLY A 419 15.65 -24.27 -18.97
C GLY A 419 16.70 -24.59 -20.03
N LYS A 420 17.85 -25.15 -19.65
CA LYS A 420 18.95 -25.49 -20.57
C LYS A 420 18.52 -26.63 -21.51
N GLY A 421 18.55 -26.36 -22.81
CA GLY A 421 18.10 -27.30 -23.86
C GLY A 421 16.70 -27.02 -24.41
N LYS A 422 15.94 -26.10 -23.80
CA LYS A 422 14.74 -25.50 -24.42
C LYS A 422 15.15 -24.34 -25.35
N THR A 423 14.39 -24.07 -26.40
CA THR A 423 14.54 -22.81 -27.18
C THR A 423 14.15 -21.60 -26.33
N ALA A 424 14.49 -20.38 -26.76
CA ALA A 424 14.14 -19.17 -26.01
C ALA A 424 12.61 -19.03 -25.85
N GLU A 425 11.87 -19.36 -26.90
CA GLU A 425 10.41 -19.33 -26.99
C GLU A 425 9.79 -20.39 -26.08
N ALA A 426 10.23 -21.65 -26.20
CA ALA A 426 9.72 -22.75 -25.38
C ALA A 426 10.06 -22.55 -23.88
N ARG A 427 11.23 -21.99 -23.57
CA ARG A 427 11.62 -21.60 -22.21
C ARG A 427 10.76 -20.45 -21.69
N LYS A 428 10.41 -19.47 -22.54
CA LYS A 428 9.53 -18.36 -22.17
C LYS A 428 8.13 -18.86 -21.84
N THR A 429 7.47 -19.59 -22.73
CA THR A 429 6.10 -20.09 -22.53
C THR A 429 6.00 -20.94 -21.26
N TRP A 430 6.92 -21.88 -21.06
CA TRP A 430 7.00 -22.70 -19.85
C TRP A 430 7.16 -21.87 -18.56
N LEU A 431 8.01 -20.84 -18.56
CA LEU A 431 8.15 -19.96 -17.39
C LEU A 431 6.93 -19.05 -17.17
N GLU A 432 6.17 -18.74 -18.22
CA GLU A 432 4.90 -18.00 -18.12
C GLU A 432 3.79 -18.90 -17.53
N GLU A 433 3.70 -20.16 -17.94
CA GLU A 433 2.80 -21.19 -17.39
C GLU A 433 3.07 -21.47 -15.91
N GLN A 434 4.30 -21.85 -15.56
CA GLN A 434 4.74 -22.06 -14.17
C GLN A 434 4.56 -20.78 -13.33
N GLY A 435 4.83 -19.63 -13.95
CA GLY A 435 4.56 -18.32 -13.37
C GLY A 435 3.08 -18.02 -13.16
N MET A 436 2.15 -18.69 -13.84
CA MET A 436 0.70 -18.59 -13.59
C MET A 436 0.24 -19.55 -12.49
N ILE A 437 0.79 -20.77 -12.42
CA ILE A 437 0.52 -21.73 -11.33
C ILE A 437 0.80 -21.09 -9.96
N LEU A 438 1.99 -20.50 -9.77
CA LEU A 438 2.34 -19.84 -8.52
C LEU A 438 1.45 -18.62 -8.22
N LYS A 439 1.15 -17.79 -9.24
CA LYS A 439 0.31 -16.60 -9.04
C LYS A 439 -1.13 -16.96 -8.67
N GLN A 440 -1.75 -17.93 -9.35
CA GLN A 440 -3.12 -18.35 -9.04
C GLN A 440 -3.20 -18.96 -7.64
N THR A 441 -2.25 -19.85 -7.30
CA THR A 441 -2.17 -20.42 -5.95
C THR A 441 -1.96 -19.33 -4.89
N PHE A 442 -1.10 -18.33 -5.14
CA PHE A 442 -0.90 -17.19 -4.22
C PHE A 442 -2.09 -16.21 -4.20
N CYS A 443 -2.91 -16.15 -5.25
CA CYS A 443 -4.15 -15.38 -5.24
C CYS A 443 -5.25 -16.05 -4.41
N GLU A 444 -5.35 -17.38 -4.46
CA GLU A 444 -6.24 -18.19 -3.61
C GLU A 444 -5.72 -18.32 -2.17
N VAL A 445 -4.40 -18.42 -1.98
CA VAL A 445 -3.70 -18.64 -0.70
C VAL A 445 -2.48 -17.68 -0.62
N PRO A 446 -2.66 -16.40 -0.23
CA PRO A 446 -1.62 -15.35 -0.19
C PRO A 446 -0.65 -15.48 1.02
N ASP A 447 -0.27 -16.72 1.34
CA ASP A 447 0.43 -17.13 2.55
C ASP A 447 1.71 -17.91 2.20
N LEU A 448 2.87 -17.28 2.44
CA LEU A 448 4.17 -17.91 2.16
C LEU A 448 4.61 -18.91 3.23
N ASP A 449 4.11 -18.79 4.47
CA ASP A 449 4.34 -19.80 5.52
C ASP A 449 3.72 -21.15 5.08
N ARG A 450 2.65 -21.12 4.26
CA ARG A 450 2.04 -22.30 3.62
C ARG A 450 2.67 -22.69 2.28
N ILE A 451 2.86 -21.73 1.37
CA ILE A 451 3.31 -22.01 -0.01
C ILE A 451 4.76 -22.50 -0.06
N VAL A 452 5.68 -21.94 0.74
CA VAL A 452 7.12 -22.24 0.61
C VAL A 452 7.47 -23.68 1.03
N PRO A 453 6.95 -24.25 2.14
CA PRO A 453 7.18 -25.65 2.46
C PRO A 453 6.68 -26.61 1.36
N VAL A 454 5.45 -26.43 0.88
CA VAL A 454 4.86 -27.24 -0.20
C VAL A 454 5.68 -27.14 -1.49
N LEU A 455 6.11 -25.93 -1.85
CA LEU A 455 6.96 -25.71 -3.03
C LEU A 455 8.30 -26.44 -2.92
N LEU A 456 8.92 -26.46 -1.73
CA LEU A 456 10.19 -27.13 -1.46
C LEU A 456 10.07 -28.67 -1.43
N GLU A 457 8.95 -29.21 -0.94
CA GLU A 457 8.74 -30.65 -0.75
C GLU A 457 8.12 -31.34 -1.97
N HIS A 458 7.18 -30.69 -2.65
CA HIS A 458 6.36 -31.31 -3.70
C HIS A 458 6.59 -30.75 -5.09
N GLY A 459 7.28 -29.60 -5.21
CA GLY A 459 7.51 -28.89 -6.46
C GLY A 459 6.37 -27.94 -6.84
N LEU A 460 6.59 -27.13 -7.88
CA LEU A 460 5.66 -26.07 -8.27
C LEU A 460 4.37 -26.60 -8.94
N GLU A 461 4.47 -27.65 -9.75
CA GLU A 461 3.34 -28.15 -10.53
C GLU A 461 2.21 -28.73 -9.66
N ARG A 462 2.57 -29.36 -8.53
CA ARG A 462 1.62 -29.90 -7.54
C ARG A 462 1.17 -28.86 -6.49
N LEU A 463 1.67 -27.62 -6.53
CA LEU A 463 1.28 -26.58 -5.57
C LEU A 463 -0.25 -26.40 -5.44
N PRO A 464 -1.07 -26.45 -6.52
CA PRO A 464 -2.53 -26.39 -6.43
C PRO A 464 -3.21 -27.65 -5.88
N GLU A 465 -2.49 -28.75 -5.63
CA GLU A 465 -3.05 -29.94 -4.98
C GLU A 465 -3.12 -29.74 -3.46
N HIS A 466 -2.12 -29.07 -2.89
CA HIS A 466 -1.97 -28.88 -1.45
C HIS A 466 -2.39 -27.48 -0.97
N CYS A 467 -2.26 -26.44 -1.81
CA CYS A 467 -2.63 -25.06 -1.50
C CYS A 467 -3.82 -24.62 -2.36
N ARG A 468 -5.04 -24.77 -1.81
CA ARG A 468 -6.32 -24.43 -2.47
C ARG A 468 -7.09 -23.38 -1.69
N LEU A 469 -7.95 -22.62 -2.39
CA LEU A 469 -8.94 -21.77 -1.73
C LEU A 469 -9.76 -22.58 -0.70
N SER A 470 -9.87 -22.06 0.52
CA SER A 470 -10.61 -22.68 1.61
C SER A 470 -11.16 -21.62 2.60
N PRO A 471 -12.39 -21.77 3.12
CA PRO A 471 -12.92 -20.88 4.15
C PRO A 471 -11.99 -20.79 5.36
N GLY A 472 -11.76 -19.57 5.88
CA GLY A 472 -10.82 -19.29 6.96
C GLY A 472 -9.39 -18.93 6.54
N VAL A 473 -9.04 -19.06 5.26
CA VAL A 473 -7.82 -18.48 4.67
C VAL A 473 -8.23 -17.33 3.73
N PRO A 474 -7.81 -16.08 3.98
CA PRO A 474 -8.21 -14.95 3.14
C PRO A 474 -7.60 -15.04 1.75
N LEU A 475 -8.35 -14.70 0.71
CA LEU A 475 -7.85 -14.63 -0.67
C LEU A 475 -7.58 -13.19 -1.13
N LYS A 476 -6.85 -13.03 -2.23
CA LYS A 476 -6.71 -11.74 -2.90
C LYS A 476 -8.06 -11.29 -3.49
N PRO A 477 -8.56 -10.08 -3.16
CA PRO A 477 -9.81 -9.60 -3.73
C PRO A 477 -9.63 -9.10 -5.16
N MET A 478 -10.64 -9.28 -6.01
CA MET A 478 -10.70 -8.70 -7.35
C MET A 478 -10.70 -7.16 -7.29
N LEU A 479 -9.94 -6.50 -8.16
CA LEU A 479 -9.70 -5.05 -8.12
C LEU A 479 -10.22 -4.34 -9.38
N ALA A 480 -10.83 -3.16 -9.20
CA ALA A 480 -11.39 -2.40 -10.32
C ALA A 480 -10.44 -1.32 -10.88
N HIS A 481 -10.36 -1.25 -12.22
CA HIS A 481 -9.63 -0.22 -12.96
C HIS A 481 -10.42 1.11 -12.97
N PRO A 482 -9.79 2.30 -12.82
CA PRO A 482 -10.47 3.57 -13.02
C PRO A 482 -10.83 3.77 -14.50
N THR A 483 -11.99 4.41 -14.75
CA THR A 483 -12.55 4.66 -16.08
C THR A 483 -13.20 6.04 -16.10
N ARG A 484 -12.93 6.86 -17.12
CA ARG A 484 -13.27 8.30 -17.18
C ARG A 484 -14.60 8.64 -17.86
N GLY A 485 -15.37 7.65 -18.29
CA GLY A 485 -16.69 7.88 -18.90
C GLY A 485 -17.35 6.61 -19.41
N VAL A 486 -18.65 6.66 -19.65
CA VAL A 486 -19.45 5.51 -20.15
C VAL A 486 -18.93 5.02 -21.50
N SER A 487 -18.48 5.90 -22.38
CA SER A 487 -17.87 5.54 -23.68
C SER A 487 -16.58 4.72 -23.53
N GLU A 488 -15.81 4.91 -22.44
CA GLU A 488 -14.62 4.10 -22.16
C GLU A 488 -15.02 2.70 -21.62
N VAL A 489 -16.12 2.60 -20.86
CA VAL A 489 -16.70 1.29 -20.45
C VAL A 489 -17.09 0.48 -21.68
N LEU A 490 -17.90 1.05 -22.58
CA LEU A 490 -18.35 0.37 -23.80
C LEU A 490 -17.17 -0.02 -24.70
N LYS A 491 -16.21 0.89 -24.91
CA LYS A 491 -14.97 0.59 -25.67
C LYS A 491 -14.11 -0.50 -25.00
N ARG A 492 -14.25 -0.75 -23.71
CA ARG A 492 -13.44 -1.73 -22.95
C ARG A 492 -14.06 -3.12 -22.87
N PHE A 493 -15.39 -3.22 -22.98
CA PHE A 493 -16.13 -4.49 -22.96
C PHE A 493 -16.69 -4.90 -24.33
N GLU A 494 -16.71 -4.01 -25.32
CA GLU A 494 -17.17 -4.29 -26.69
C GLU A 494 -18.62 -4.82 -26.67
N GLU A 495 -18.90 -6.00 -27.22
CA GLU A 495 -20.24 -6.63 -27.20
C GLU A 495 -20.49 -7.51 -25.96
N ALA A 496 -19.57 -7.57 -24.99
CA ALA A 496 -19.73 -8.41 -23.80
C ALA A 496 -20.81 -7.86 -22.85
N ALA A 497 -21.76 -8.71 -22.46
CA ALA A 497 -22.75 -8.37 -21.45
C ALA A 497 -22.09 -8.04 -20.09
N PHE A 498 -22.51 -6.94 -19.47
CA PHE A 498 -22.02 -6.46 -18.18
C PHE A 498 -23.16 -5.99 -17.27
N THR A 499 -22.87 -5.89 -15.99
CA THR A 499 -23.72 -5.32 -14.95
C THR A 499 -23.08 -4.06 -14.36
N CYS A 500 -23.89 -3.03 -14.14
CA CYS A 500 -23.53 -1.86 -13.35
C CYS A 500 -24.05 -2.06 -11.92
N GLU A 501 -23.20 -1.87 -10.91
CA GLU A 501 -23.56 -1.95 -9.50
C GLU A 501 -23.18 -0.68 -8.76
N TYR A 502 -23.93 -0.32 -7.71
CA TYR A 502 -23.58 0.81 -6.85
C TYR A 502 -22.23 0.60 -6.16
N LYS A 503 -21.38 1.63 -6.22
CA LYS A 503 -20.09 1.64 -5.54
C LYS A 503 -20.21 2.30 -4.16
N TYR A 504 -20.66 1.51 -3.19
CA TYR A 504 -20.76 1.94 -1.79
C TYR A 504 -19.43 2.47 -1.20
N ASP A 505 -19.56 3.43 -0.28
CA ASP A 505 -18.44 4.07 0.43
C ASP A 505 -18.26 3.46 1.84
N GLY A 506 -17.66 2.27 1.89
CA GLY A 506 -17.51 1.50 3.12
C GLY A 506 -16.12 0.91 3.32
N GLN A 507 -16.06 -0.25 3.96
CA GLN A 507 -14.85 -1.06 4.08
C GLN A 507 -15.14 -2.50 3.67
N ARG A 508 -14.58 -2.92 2.54
CA ARG A 508 -14.68 -4.27 2.00
C ARG A 508 -14.36 -5.33 3.05
N ALA A 509 -15.34 -6.21 3.26
CA ALA A 509 -15.35 -7.29 4.21
C ALA A 509 -15.49 -8.61 3.43
N GLN A 510 -14.42 -9.39 3.39
CA GLN A 510 -14.41 -10.73 2.83
C GLN A 510 -14.83 -11.70 3.96
N ILE A 511 -16.04 -12.24 3.87
CA ILE A 511 -16.68 -13.01 4.95
C ILE A 511 -16.57 -14.50 4.64
N HIS A 512 -15.86 -15.24 5.48
CA HIS A 512 -15.70 -16.69 5.39
C HIS A 512 -16.53 -17.37 6.47
N VAL A 513 -17.25 -18.43 6.11
CA VAL A 513 -17.92 -19.33 7.05
C VAL A 513 -17.45 -20.75 6.77
N LEU A 514 -16.87 -21.37 7.79
CA LEU A 514 -16.39 -22.75 7.76
C LEU A 514 -17.54 -23.71 8.07
N GLU A 515 -17.42 -24.98 7.67
CA GLU A 515 -18.46 -26.01 7.86
C GLU A 515 -18.84 -26.25 9.33
N GLY A 516 -17.90 -25.99 10.26
CA GLY A 516 -18.15 -26.01 11.71
C GLY A 516 -18.85 -24.76 12.27
N GLY A 517 -19.27 -23.81 11.43
CA GLY A 517 -19.91 -22.55 11.82
C GLY A 517 -18.95 -21.45 12.31
N GLU A 518 -17.64 -21.66 12.27
CA GLU A 518 -16.65 -20.60 12.56
C GLU A 518 -16.74 -19.51 11.47
N VAL A 519 -16.81 -18.25 11.89
CA VAL A 519 -16.89 -17.08 11.00
C VAL A 519 -15.58 -16.30 11.07
N LYS A 520 -15.02 -15.91 9.91
CA LYS A 520 -13.89 -14.97 9.83
C LYS A 520 -14.18 -13.86 8.84
N ILE A 521 -13.71 -12.66 9.13
CA ILE A 521 -13.95 -11.47 8.33
C ILE A 521 -12.61 -10.81 8.06
N PHE A 522 -12.21 -10.72 6.79
CA PHE A 522 -10.92 -10.17 6.39
C PHE A 522 -11.06 -8.84 5.64
N SER A 523 -10.06 -7.97 5.81
CA SER A 523 -9.96 -6.71 5.06
C SER A 523 -9.52 -6.95 3.62
N ARG A 524 -9.69 -5.93 2.76
CA ARG A 524 -9.10 -5.87 1.41
C ARG A 524 -7.59 -6.18 1.35
N ASN A 525 -6.87 -6.00 2.45
CA ASN A 525 -5.43 -6.26 2.57
C ASN A 525 -5.10 -7.61 3.26
N GLN A 526 -6.10 -8.49 3.41
CA GLN A 526 -6.00 -9.79 4.11
C GLN A 526 -5.74 -9.65 5.63
N GLU A 527 -6.03 -8.49 6.24
CA GLU A 527 -5.95 -8.30 7.69
C GLU A 527 -7.18 -8.93 8.37
N ASP A 528 -7.01 -9.57 9.54
CA ASP A 528 -8.13 -10.12 10.30
C ASP A 528 -8.94 -9.01 11.00
N ASN A 529 -10.21 -8.88 10.61
CA ASN A 529 -11.22 -7.96 11.13
C ASN A 529 -12.30 -8.69 11.95
N THR A 530 -12.17 -9.99 12.21
CA THR A 530 -13.21 -10.81 12.87
C THR A 530 -13.61 -10.22 14.22
N GLY A 531 -12.64 -9.89 15.08
CA GLY A 531 -12.85 -9.24 16.38
C GLY A 531 -13.30 -7.76 16.33
N ARG A 532 -13.61 -7.21 15.14
CA ARG A 532 -14.11 -5.84 14.93
C ARG A 532 -15.62 -5.78 14.65
N TYR A 533 -16.20 -6.89 14.19
CA TYR A 533 -17.58 -6.96 13.72
C TYR A 533 -18.37 -8.13 14.35
N PRO A 534 -18.49 -8.21 15.69
CA PRO A 534 -19.28 -9.26 16.35
C PRO A 534 -20.78 -9.17 15.97
N ASP A 535 -21.25 -7.98 15.58
CA ASP A 535 -22.57 -7.72 15.02
C ASP A 535 -22.77 -8.37 13.64
N ILE A 536 -21.73 -8.47 12.80
CA ILE A 536 -21.83 -9.22 11.54
C ILE A 536 -21.87 -10.71 11.86
N ILE A 537 -20.99 -11.18 12.76
CA ILE A 537 -20.88 -12.59 13.16
C ILE A 537 -22.22 -13.11 13.71
N SER A 538 -22.89 -12.34 14.59
CA SER A 538 -24.20 -12.72 15.14
C SER A 538 -25.35 -12.70 14.11
N ARG A 539 -25.18 -12.00 12.98
CA ARG A 539 -26.15 -11.95 11.87
C ARG A 539 -25.95 -13.05 10.83
N ILE A 540 -24.80 -13.74 10.79
CA ILE A 540 -24.54 -14.83 9.82
C ILE A 540 -25.66 -15.90 9.77
N PRO A 541 -26.28 -16.36 10.88
CA PRO A 541 -27.37 -17.33 10.83
C PRO A 541 -28.68 -16.80 10.21
N LYS A 542 -28.84 -15.47 10.09
CA LYS A 542 -30.03 -14.81 9.53
C LYS A 542 -29.92 -14.56 8.03
N ILE A 543 -28.71 -14.33 7.52
CA ILE A 543 -28.46 -13.96 6.11
C ILE A 543 -28.29 -15.15 5.16
N LYS A 544 -28.09 -16.37 5.68
CA LYS A 544 -27.85 -17.57 4.86
C LYS A 544 -29.00 -18.57 5.00
N LEU A 545 -29.34 -19.28 3.92
CA LEU A 545 -30.30 -20.38 4.02
C LEU A 545 -29.74 -21.56 4.86
N PRO A 546 -30.60 -22.41 5.47
CA PRO A 546 -30.16 -23.59 6.22
C PRO A 546 -29.37 -24.60 5.39
N SER A 547 -29.53 -24.59 4.06
CA SER A 547 -28.79 -25.39 3.08
C SER A 547 -27.32 -24.99 2.93
N VAL A 548 -26.92 -23.80 3.40
CA VAL A 548 -25.56 -23.28 3.27
C VAL A 548 -24.70 -23.77 4.44
N THR A 549 -23.75 -24.68 4.19
CA THR A 549 -22.82 -25.21 5.20
C THR A 549 -21.56 -24.37 5.32
N SER A 550 -20.99 -23.92 4.19
CA SER A 550 -19.77 -23.11 4.14
C SER A 550 -19.81 -22.12 2.98
N PHE A 551 -19.17 -20.96 3.11
CA PHE A 551 -19.08 -19.98 2.03
C PHE A 551 -17.91 -19.00 2.17
N ILE A 552 -17.60 -18.31 1.07
CA ILE A 552 -16.78 -17.09 1.05
C ILE A 552 -17.53 -16.03 0.24
N LEU A 553 -17.93 -14.94 0.89
CA LEU A 553 -18.75 -13.86 0.34
C LEU A 553 -17.98 -12.54 0.35
N ASP A 554 -18.16 -11.74 -0.70
CA ASP A 554 -17.49 -10.45 -0.91
C ASP A 554 -18.53 -9.33 -0.79
N ALA A 555 -18.35 -8.44 0.19
CA ALA A 555 -19.29 -7.38 0.51
C ALA A 555 -18.58 -6.09 0.93
N GLU A 556 -19.26 -4.95 0.82
CA GLU A 556 -18.83 -3.70 1.42
C GLU A 556 -19.58 -3.51 2.75
N ALA A 557 -18.84 -3.36 3.86
CA ALA A 557 -19.43 -3.01 5.16
C ALA A 557 -19.57 -1.48 5.24
N VAL A 558 -20.81 -0.98 5.33
CA VAL A 558 -21.14 0.45 5.24
C VAL A 558 -21.81 0.88 6.55
N ALA A 559 -21.50 2.07 7.08
CA ALA A 559 -22.17 2.59 8.26
C ALA A 559 -23.65 2.89 7.95
N TRP A 560 -24.54 2.59 8.88
CA TRP A 560 -25.98 2.64 8.66
C TRP A 560 -26.72 3.27 9.83
N ASP A 561 -27.55 4.26 9.52
CA ASP A 561 -28.47 4.89 10.45
C ASP A 561 -29.74 4.04 10.59
N ARG A 562 -30.00 3.47 11.78
CA ARG A 562 -31.19 2.65 12.03
C ARG A 562 -32.45 3.45 12.30
N GLU A 563 -32.34 4.73 12.66
CA GLU A 563 -33.50 5.60 12.93
C GLU A 563 -33.98 6.24 11.63
N LYS A 564 -33.04 6.75 10.82
CA LYS A 564 -33.31 7.35 9.50
C LYS A 564 -33.32 6.35 8.34
N LYS A 565 -32.96 5.09 8.58
CA LYS A 565 -32.87 4.00 7.58
C LYS A 565 -32.03 4.38 6.34
N GLN A 566 -30.82 4.87 6.56
CA GLN A 566 -29.95 5.33 5.47
C GLN A 566 -28.45 5.09 5.68
N ILE A 567 -27.70 5.16 4.59
CA ILE A 567 -26.23 5.10 4.58
C ILE A 567 -25.65 6.31 5.35
N GLN A 568 -24.60 6.07 6.13
CA GLN A 568 -23.79 7.09 6.79
C GLN A 568 -22.39 7.14 6.15
N PRO A 569 -21.72 8.31 6.07
CA PRO A 569 -20.42 8.45 5.42
C PRO A 569 -19.32 7.56 5.98
N PHE A 570 -18.31 7.25 5.16
CA PHE A 570 -17.12 6.50 5.57
C PHE A 570 -16.42 7.07 6.81
N GLN A 571 -16.45 8.39 7.04
CA GLN A 571 -15.91 8.99 8.26
C GLN A 571 -16.56 8.40 9.52
N VAL A 572 -17.88 8.22 9.52
CA VAL A 572 -18.64 7.62 10.64
C VAL A 572 -18.21 6.16 10.84
N LEU A 573 -18.08 5.38 9.76
CA LEU A 573 -17.58 4.00 9.81
C LEU A 573 -16.17 3.89 10.42
N THR A 574 -15.29 4.86 10.19
CA THR A 574 -13.93 4.86 10.76
C THR A 574 -13.88 5.09 12.28
N THR A 575 -14.96 5.58 12.89
CA THR A 575 -15.04 5.74 14.35
C THR A 575 -15.23 4.42 15.11
N ARG A 576 -15.68 3.35 14.44
CA ARG A 576 -15.80 2.01 15.07
C ARG A 576 -14.44 1.55 15.61
N LYS A 577 -14.42 1.14 16.89
CA LYS A 577 -13.29 0.46 17.56
C LYS A 577 -12.70 -0.62 16.64
N ARG A 578 -11.38 -0.80 16.63
CA ARG A 578 -10.67 -1.64 15.64
C ARG A 578 -10.36 -3.08 16.06
N LYS A 579 -10.32 -3.37 17.36
CA LYS A 579 -9.96 -4.67 17.93
C LYS A 579 -10.81 -4.95 19.16
N GLU A 580 -11.10 -6.23 19.41
CA GLU A 580 -11.80 -6.75 20.59
C GLU A 580 -13.03 -5.93 21.00
N VAL A 581 -13.95 -5.79 20.05
CA VAL A 581 -15.21 -5.05 20.24
C VAL A 581 -16.26 -5.98 20.84
N ASP A 582 -16.89 -5.58 21.95
CA ASP A 582 -18.10 -6.25 22.45
C ASP A 582 -19.32 -5.77 21.65
N ALA A 583 -20.26 -6.68 21.35
CA ALA A 583 -21.47 -6.35 20.61
C ALA A 583 -22.33 -5.28 21.31
N ALA A 584 -22.32 -5.22 22.65
CA ALA A 584 -23.05 -4.24 23.44
C ALA A 584 -22.42 -2.83 23.41
N GLU A 585 -21.17 -2.68 22.96
CA GLU A 585 -20.49 -1.38 22.85
C GLU A 585 -20.63 -0.74 21.45
N ILE A 586 -21.36 -1.36 20.52
CA ILE A 586 -21.48 -0.89 19.14
C ILE A 586 -22.48 0.28 19.05
N GLN A 587 -21.93 1.48 18.91
CA GLN A 587 -22.69 2.69 18.57
C GLN A 587 -23.03 2.71 17.07
N VAL A 588 -22.01 2.81 16.21
CA VAL A 588 -22.18 2.84 14.75
C VAL A 588 -22.55 1.45 14.21
N GLN A 589 -23.80 1.33 13.78
CA GLN A 589 -24.34 0.13 13.13
C GLN A 589 -23.82 0.00 11.69
N VAL A 590 -23.87 -1.20 11.14
CA VAL A 590 -23.33 -1.50 9.80
C VAL A 590 -24.30 -2.36 9.01
N CYS A 591 -24.60 -1.94 7.77
CA CYS A 591 -25.24 -2.75 6.74
C CYS A 591 -24.17 -3.39 5.84
N LEU A 592 -24.41 -4.61 5.38
CA LEU A 592 -23.57 -5.30 4.39
C LEU A 592 -24.20 -5.24 3.01
N TYR A 593 -23.43 -4.77 2.02
CA TYR A 593 -23.82 -4.78 0.62
C TYR A 593 -23.02 -5.85 -0.12
N ALA A 594 -23.64 -7.01 -0.34
CA ALA A 594 -23.02 -8.20 -0.93
C ALA A 594 -23.01 -8.14 -2.46
N PHE A 595 -21.83 -8.38 -3.07
CA PHE A 595 -21.62 -8.17 -4.51
C PHE A 595 -20.85 -9.30 -5.22
N ASP A 596 -20.36 -10.32 -4.51
CA ASP A 596 -19.85 -11.56 -5.12
C ASP A 596 -19.88 -12.75 -4.14
N LEU A 597 -19.86 -13.97 -4.69
CA LEU A 597 -19.78 -15.23 -3.96
C LEU A 597 -18.67 -16.08 -4.57
N ILE A 598 -17.63 -16.34 -3.78
CA ILE A 598 -16.34 -16.87 -4.23
C ILE A 598 -16.23 -18.38 -3.93
N TYR A 599 -16.99 -18.88 -2.96
CA TYR A 599 -17.01 -20.28 -2.53
C TYR A 599 -18.36 -20.61 -1.89
N LEU A 600 -18.88 -21.82 -2.11
CA LEU A 600 -20.16 -22.29 -1.55
C LEU A 600 -20.14 -23.82 -1.35
N ASN A 601 -20.48 -24.30 -0.16
CA ASN A 601 -20.75 -25.72 0.15
C ASN A 601 -19.70 -26.72 -0.38
N GLY A 602 -18.42 -26.40 -0.26
CA GLY A 602 -17.31 -27.22 -0.78
C GLY A 602 -16.77 -26.77 -2.16
N GLU A 603 -17.58 -26.08 -2.96
CA GLU A 603 -17.26 -25.67 -4.33
C GLU A 603 -16.52 -24.31 -4.37
N SER A 604 -15.41 -24.25 -5.10
CA SER A 604 -14.64 -23.03 -5.35
C SER A 604 -15.09 -22.37 -6.65
N LEU A 605 -15.74 -21.22 -6.56
CA LEU A 605 -16.39 -20.55 -7.68
C LEU A 605 -15.44 -19.62 -8.45
N VAL A 606 -14.13 -19.62 -8.16
CA VAL A 606 -13.18 -18.63 -8.73
C VAL A 606 -13.05 -18.68 -10.26
N ARG A 607 -13.37 -19.82 -10.88
CA ARG A 607 -13.34 -20.02 -12.35
C ARG A 607 -14.73 -19.89 -13.01
N GLU A 608 -15.77 -19.69 -12.22
CA GLU A 608 -17.14 -19.56 -12.70
C GLU A 608 -17.43 -18.13 -13.19
N PRO A 609 -18.32 -17.93 -14.18
CA PRO A 609 -18.71 -16.59 -14.62
C PRO A 609 -19.52 -15.84 -13.54
N LEU A 610 -19.47 -14.50 -13.56
CA LEU A 610 -20.18 -13.68 -12.58
C LEU A 610 -21.70 -13.91 -12.62
N SER A 611 -22.26 -14.23 -13.79
CA SER A 611 -23.67 -14.65 -13.96
C SER A 611 -24.04 -15.75 -12.96
N ARG A 612 -23.34 -16.89 -12.97
CA ARG A 612 -23.56 -18.01 -12.04
C ARG A 612 -23.26 -17.63 -10.59
N ARG A 613 -22.15 -16.92 -10.31
CA ARG A 613 -21.80 -16.53 -8.93
C ARG A 613 -22.85 -15.61 -8.29
N ARG A 614 -23.34 -14.63 -9.06
CA ARG A 614 -24.39 -13.68 -8.64
C ARG A 614 -25.77 -14.37 -8.53
N GLN A 615 -26.06 -15.37 -9.36
CA GLN A 615 -27.24 -16.21 -9.21
C GLN A 615 -27.19 -17.00 -7.89
N LEU A 616 -26.11 -17.75 -7.65
CA LEU A 616 -25.94 -18.51 -6.40
C LEU A 616 -25.99 -17.62 -5.15
N LEU A 617 -25.43 -16.41 -5.22
CA LEU A 617 -25.55 -15.40 -4.16
C LEU A 617 -27.01 -15.00 -3.89
N ARG A 618 -27.81 -14.76 -4.93
CA ARG A 618 -29.23 -14.37 -4.81
C ARG A 618 -30.15 -15.52 -4.37
N GLU A 619 -29.81 -16.76 -4.70
CA GLU A 619 -30.61 -17.95 -4.38
C GLU A 619 -30.37 -18.50 -2.96
N ASN A 620 -29.17 -18.31 -2.40
CA ASN A 620 -28.75 -18.97 -1.15
C ASN A 620 -28.68 -18.04 0.08
N PHE A 621 -28.90 -16.73 -0.11
CA PHE A 621 -28.82 -15.71 0.94
C PHE A 621 -30.12 -14.90 1.02
N VAL A 622 -30.39 -14.33 2.19
CA VAL A 622 -31.66 -13.67 2.53
C VAL A 622 -31.40 -12.22 2.90
N GLU A 623 -32.07 -11.30 2.21
CA GLU A 623 -31.95 -9.87 2.46
C GLU A 623 -32.67 -9.44 3.75
N THR A 624 -32.16 -8.39 4.37
CA THR A 624 -32.74 -7.68 5.50
C THR A 624 -32.26 -6.23 5.44
N GLU A 625 -33.21 -5.32 5.20
CA GLU A 625 -33.00 -3.87 5.18
C GLU A 625 -32.14 -3.39 6.36
N GLY A 626 -31.09 -2.61 6.08
CA GLY A 626 -30.19 -2.07 7.10
C GLY A 626 -29.30 -3.10 7.83
N GLU A 627 -29.31 -4.36 7.41
CA GLU A 627 -28.41 -5.40 7.93
C GLU A 627 -27.58 -6.09 6.86
N PHE A 628 -28.21 -6.61 5.81
CA PHE A 628 -27.58 -7.33 4.70
C PHE A 628 -28.48 -7.24 3.48
N VAL A 629 -27.96 -6.73 2.37
CA VAL A 629 -28.66 -6.63 1.08
C VAL A 629 -27.70 -6.95 -0.05
N PHE A 630 -28.20 -7.29 -1.22
CA PHE A 630 -27.39 -7.36 -2.43
C PHE A 630 -27.05 -5.95 -2.94
N ALA A 631 -25.95 -5.81 -3.66
CA ALA A 631 -25.62 -4.55 -4.33
C ALA A 631 -26.70 -4.19 -5.37
N THR A 632 -27.21 -2.96 -5.30
CA THR A 632 -28.15 -2.39 -6.28
C THR A 632 -27.52 -2.48 -7.66
N SER A 633 -28.16 -3.19 -8.59
CA SER A 633 -27.59 -3.55 -9.90
C SER A 633 -28.52 -3.24 -11.06
N LEU A 634 -27.97 -2.75 -12.16
CA LEU A 634 -28.64 -2.57 -13.45
C LEU A 634 -27.86 -3.30 -14.54
N ASP A 635 -28.54 -4.22 -15.24
CA ASP A 635 -27.97 -4.97 -16.37
C ASP A 635 -28.45 -4.31 -17.67
N THR A 636 -27.62 -3.42 -18.23
CA THR A 636 -27.96 -2.67 -19.45
C THR A 636 -26.71 -2.31 -20.25
N LYS A 637 -26.91 -2.04 -21.55
CA LYS A 637 -25.87 -1.49 -22.46
C LYS A 637 -26.21 -0.10 -22.99
N ASP A 638 -27.32 0.47 -22.54
CA ASP A 638 -27.79 1.80 -22.90
C ASP A 638 -26.98 2.87 -22.15
N THR A 639 -26.40 3.83 -22.88
CA THR A 639 -25.54 4.89 -22.31
C THR A 639 -26.27 5.77 -21.32
N ASP A 640 -27.54 6.03 -21.58
CA ASP A 640 -28.32 7.08 -20.93
C ASP A 640 -28.92 6.51 -19.63
N GLN A 641 -29.30 5.23 -19.66
CA GLN A 641 -29.58 4.44 -18.45
C GLN A 641 -28.36 4.31 -17.54
N ILE A 642 -27.15 4.12 -18.08
CA ILE A 642 -25.92 4.08 -17.27
C ILE A 642 -25.59 5.46 -16.68
N ALA A 643 -25.88 6.55 -17.39
CA ALA A 643 -25.71 7.90 -16.90
C ALA A 643 -26.67 8.22 -15.73
N GLU A 644 -27.98 7.98 -15.89
CA GLU A 644 -28.95 8.16 -14.79
C GLU A 644 -28.62 7.24 -13.62
N PHE A 645 -28.27 5.97 -13.84
CA PHE A 645 -27.89 5.06 -12.76
C PHE A 645 -26.61 5.50 -12.02
N LEU A 646 -25.67 6.17 -12.71
CA LEU A 646 -24.51 6.81 -12.09
C LEU A 646 -24.94 8.00 -11.21
N GLU A 647 -25.81 8.88 -11.70
CA GLU A 647 -26.32 9.99 -10.90
C GLU A 647 -27.13 9.51 -9.71
N GLN A 648 -28.04 8.57 -9.90
CA GLN A 648 -28.84 7.96 -8.84
C GLN A 648 -27.98 7.28 -7.79
N SER A 649 -26.87 6.62 -8.16
CA SER A 649 -25.91 6.08 -7.17
C SER A 649 -25.32 7.17 -6.26
N VAL A 650 -25.10 8.39 -6.76
CA VAL A 650 -24.58 9.51 -5.97
C VAL A 650 -25.69 10.16 -5.11
N LYS A 651 -26.91 10.28 -5.64
CA LYS A 651 -28.12 10.67 -4.87
C LYS A 651 -28.31 9.70 -3.68
N ASP A 652 -28.15 8.40 -3.93
CA ASP A 652 -28.18 7.28 -2.97
C ASP A 652 -26.85 7.09 -2.18
N SER A 653 -26.09 8.17 -2.00
CA SER A 653 -24.92 8.25 -1.09
C SER A 653 -23.70 7.38 -1.44
N CYS A 654 -23.62 6.80 -2.64
CA CYS A 654 -22.49 5.98 -3.10
C CYS A 654 -21.43 6.81 -3.86
N GLU A 655 -20.23 6.24 -4.06
CA GLU A 655 -19.13 6.92 -4.77
C GLU A 655 -19.30 7.00 -6.31
N GLY A 656 -20.34 6.38 -6.87
CA GLY A 656 -20.50 6.11 -8.30
C GLY A 656 -20.81 4.62 -8.57
N LEU A 657 -20.33 4.09 -9.70
CA LEU A 657 -20.60 2.73 -10.17
C LEU A 657 -19.36 1.82 -10.22
N MET A 658 -19.59 0.54 -10.00
CA MET A 658 -18.74 -0.57 -10.43
C MET A 658 -19.36 -1.18 -11.69
N VAL A 659 -18.56 -1.51 -12.70
CA VAL A 659 -19.05 -2.21 -13.90
C VAL A 659 -18.29 -3.52 -14.09
N LYS A 660 -19.00 -4.63 -14.27
CA LYS A 660 -18.42 -5.98 -14.30
C LYS A 660 -18.98 -6.78 -15.48
N THR A 661 -18.15 -7.48 -16.27
CA THR A 661 -18.68 -8.45 -17.25
C THR A 661 -19.40 -9.61 -16.55
N LEU A 662 -20.46 -10.13 -17.18
CA LEU A 662 -21.28 -11.21 -16.63
C LEU A 662 -20.75 -12.61 -17.00
N ASP A 663 -20.36 -12.80 -18.26
CA ASP A 663 -19.95 -14.11 -18.79
C ASP A 663 -18.56 -14.08 -19.45
N VAL A 664 -18.34 -13.16 -20.41
CA VAL A 664 -17.05 -13.04 -21.12
C VAL A 664 -15.96 -12.54 -20.18
N ASP A 665 -14.88 -13.33 -20.06
CA ASP A 665 -13.77 -13.15 -19.11
C ASP A 665 -14.19 -12.98 -17.63
N ALA A 666 -15.44 -13.25 -17.27
CA ALA A 666 -16.08 -12.79 -16.02
C ALA A 666 -15.68 -13.54 -14.73
N THR A 667 -14.59 -14.29 -14.75
CA THR A 667 -14.12 -15.11 -13.61
C THR A 667 -13.48 -14.26 -12.50
N TYR A 668 -13.29 -14.88 -11.33
CA TYR A 668 -12.61 -14.27 -10.17
C TYR A 668 -11.09 -14.61 -10.16
N GLU A 669 -10.48 -14.93 -11.31
CA GLU A 669 -9.08 -15.35 -11.39
C GLU A 669 -8.10 -14.16 -11.32
N ILE A 670 -7.87 -13.62 -10.11
CA ILE A 670 -7.03 -12.44 -9.84
C ILE A 670 -5.57 -12.55 -10.38
N ALA A 671 -5.09 -13.76 -10.67
CA ALA A 671 -3.77 -13.97 -11.28
C ALA A 671 -3.73 -13.63 -12.79
N LYS A 672 -4.85 -13.76 -13.50
CA LYS A 672 -5.01 -13.21 -14.85
C LYS A 672 -5.05 -11.69 -14.70
N ARG A 673 -4.27 -10.95 -15.51
CA ARG A 673 -4.33 -9.47 -15.51
C ARG A 673 -5.53 -9.01 -16.33
N SER A 674 -6.71 -9.38 -15.86
CA SER A 674 -7.96 -9.03 -16.49
C SER A 674 -8.44 -7.66 -15.97
N HIS A 675 -9.11 -6.90 -16.83
CA HIS A 675 -9.72 -5.61 -16.47
C HIS A 675 -11.23 -5.80 -16.24
N ASN A 676 -11.60 -6.94 -15.63
CA ASN A 676 -12.99 -7.43 -15.52
C ASN A 676 -13.91 -6.46 -14.81
N TRP A 677 -13.38 -5.75 -13.81
CA TRP A 677 -14.13 -4.75 -13.06
C TRP A 677 -13.57 -3.37 -13.39
N LEU A 678 -14.46 -2.46 -13.78
CA LEU A 678 -14.21 -1.04 -13.92
C LEU A 678 -14.88 -0.30 -12.76
N LYS A 679 -14.42 0.92 -12.47
CA LYS A 679 -15.10 1.83 -11.56
C LYS A 679 -15.23 3.21 -12.21
N LEU A 680 -16.47 3.66 -12.32
CA LEU A 680 -16.86 4.93 -12.92
C LEU A 680 -17.35 5.83 -11.78
N LYS A 681 -16.72 7.00 -11.62
CA LYS A 681 -17.02 7.95 -10.55
C LYS A 681 -17.31 9.33 -11.12
N LYS A 682 -18.11 10.13 -10.41
CA LYS A 682 -18.34 11.54 -10.77
C LYS A 682 -17.03 12.35 -10.78
N ASP A 683 -16.07 12.09 -9.88
CA ASP A 683 -14.75 12.74 -9.88
C ASP A 683 -13.83 12.34 -11.05
N TYR A 684 -14.19 11.31 -11.83
CA TYR A 684 -13.43 10.87 -13.02
C TYR A 684 -13.97 11.48 -14.32
N LEU A 685 -15.17 12.08 -14.29
CA LEU A 685 -15.71 12.85 -15.41
C LEU A 685 -15.07 14.24 -15.43
N ASP A 686 -14.62 14.69 -16.59
CA ASP A 686 -13.99 16.01 -16.74
C ASP A 686 -15.07 17.09 -16.89
N GLY A 687 -14.97 18.17 -16.09
CA GLY A 687 -15.94 19.27 -16.04
C GLY A 687 -17.21 19.05 -15.20
N VAL A 688 -17.43 17.87 -14.61
CA VAL A 688 -18.72 17.48 -13.96
C VAL A 688 -18.68 17.48 -12.41
N SER A 689 -17.51 17.67 -11.80
CA SER A 689 -17.35 17.72 -10.34
C SER A 689 -16.60 18.98 -9.92
N ASP A 690 -16.97 19.56 -8.78
CA ASP A 690 -16.38 20.79 -8.26
C ASP A 690 -14.86 20.70 -8.10
N THR A 691 -14.18 21.77 -8.54
CA THR A 691 -12.75 22.01 -8.32
C THR A 691 -12.58 23.23 -7.42
N LEU A 692 -11.46 23.28 -6.70
CA LEU A 692 -11.10 24.40 -5.83
C LEU A 692 -9.81 25.04 -6.34
N ASP A 693 -9.82 26.36 -6.46
CA ASP A 693 -8.62 27.15 -6.71
C ASP A 693 -7.96 27.46 -5.37
N LEU A 694 -6.81 26.85 -5.08
CA LEU A 694 -6.18 26.91 -3.75
C LEU A 694 -4.77 27.51 -3.80
N VAL A 695 -4.43 28.29 -2.77
CA VAL A 695 -3.15 29.01 -2.68
C VAL A 695 -2.07 28.08 -2.11
N VAL A 696 -0.89 28.07 -2.74
CA VAL A 696 0.29 27.35 -2.24
C VAL A 696 0.97 28.18 -1.15
N ILE A 697 1.01 27.64 0.08
CA ILE A 697 1.56 28.33 1.27
C ILE A 697 2.80 27.63 1.87
N GLY A 698 3.19 26.47 1.34
CA GLY A 698 4.37 25.74 1.81
C GLY A 698 4.69 24.48 0.99
N ALA A 699 5.92 23.98 1.11
CA ALA A 699 6.39 22.78 0.44
C ALA A 699 7.05 21.79 1.40
N TYR A 700 6.94 20.50 1.08
CA TYR A 700 7.58 19.41 1.81
C TYR A 700 8.69 18.77 0.96
N LEU A 701 9.82 18.41 1.56
CA LEU A 701 10.94 17.78 0.87
C LEU A 701 10.61 16.35 0.43
N GLY A 702 10.98 16.03 -0.81
CA GLY A 702 10.65 14.77 -1.45
C GLY A 702 11.40 13.58 -0.88
N ARG A 703 10.72 12.44 -0.84
CA ARG A 703 11.28 11.17 -0.35
C ARG A 703 11.19 10.10 -1.44
N GLY A 704 12.22 9.26 -1.55
CA GLY A 704 12.26 8.19 -2.57
C GLY A 704 12.44 8.77 -3.97
N LYS A 705 11.50 8.50 -4.88
CA LYS A 705 11.56 9.00 -6.28
C LYS A 705 11.61 10.52 -6.42
N ARG A 706 11.15 11.27 -5.42
CA ARG A 706 11.14 12.74 -5.39
C ARG A 706 12.28 13.36 -4.57
N ALA A 707 13.23 12.57 -4.06
CA ALA A 707 14.36 13.12 -3.30
C ALA A 707 15.16 14.12 -4.16
N GLY A 708 15.56 15.25 -3.56
CA GLY A 708 16.21 16.37 -4.26
C GLY A 708 15.26 17.42 -4.86
N ARG A 709 13.93 17.22 -4.79
CA ARG A 709 12.90 18.22 -5.15
C ARG A 709 11.72 18.14 -4.19
N TYR A 710 10.67 18.94 -4.40
CA TYR A 710 9.49 18.91 -3.53
C TYR A 710 8.68 17.61 -3.70
N GLY A 711 8.27 17.05 -2.56
CA GLY A 711 7.49 15.81 -2.45
C GLY A 711 5.98 16.02 -2.48
N GLY A 712 5.54 17.21 -2.07
CA GLY A 712 4.17 17.66 -1.93
C GLY A 712 4.13 19.06 -1.32
N PHE A 713 2.93 19.60 -1.18
CA PHE A 713 2.69 21.02 -0.90
C PHE A 713 1.58 21.20 0.15
N LEU A 714 1.60 22.31 0.88
CA LEU A 714 0.54 22.74 1.79
C LEU A 714 -0.29 23.83 1.10
N LEU A 715 -1.61 23.63 1.07
CA LEU A 715 -2.54 24.51 0.36
C LEU A 715 -3.55 25.15 1.31
N ALA A 716 -4.04 26.34 0.96
CA ALA A 716 -5.02 27.12 1.72
C ALA A 716 -6.19 27.62 0.87
N SER A 717 -7.36 27.81 1.51
CA SER A 717 -8.46 28.65 1.05
C SER A 717 -8.30 30.08 1.59
N TYR A 718 -8.94 31.05 0.96
CA TYR A 718 -8.99 32.44 1.43
C TYR A 718 -10.20 32.68 2.33
N ASP A 719 -10.03 33.35 3.46
CA ASP A 719 -11.12 33.65 4.39
C ASP A 719 -11.45 35.14 4.38
N GLU A 720 -12.64 35.46 3.86
CA GLU A 720 -13.06 36.84 3.57
C GLU A 720 -13.41 37.65 4.82
N GLU A 721 -13.68 37.00 5.96
CA GLU A 721 -14.03 37.68 7.23
C GLU A 721 -12.78 38.05 8.05
N SER A 722 -11.73 37.22 8.00
CA SER A 722 -10.46 37.48 8.70
C SER A 722 -9.34 38.05 7.81
N GLU A 723 -9.51 38.05 6.49
CA GLU A 723 -8.46 38.32 5.48
C GLU A 723 -7.26 37.34 5.59
N GLU A 724 -7.51 36.10 6.03
CA GLU A 724 -6.47 35.09 6.29
C GLU A 724 -6.49 33.91 5.29
N LEU A 725 -5.32 33.34 5.03
CA LEU A 725 -5.17 32.10 4.26
C LEU A 725 -5.16 30.89 5.20
N GLN A 726 -6.26 30.15 5.19
CA GLN A 726 -6.50 29.01 6.07
C GLN A 726 -6.13 27.70 5.38
N ALA A 727 -5.16 26.96 5.93
CA ALA A 727 -4.72 25.68 5.38
C ALA A 727 -5.87 24.66 5.32
N ILE A 728 -6.06 24.05 4.15
CA ILE A 728 -7.18 23.11 3.85
C ILE A 728 -6.70 21.69 3.60
N CYS A 729 -5.55 21.48 2.94
CA CYS A 729 -5.03 20.14 2.67
C CYS A 729 -3.53 20.11 2.35
N LYS A 730 -2.97 18.89 2.32
CA LYS A 730 -1.67 18.63 1.67
C LYS A 730 -1.89 17.96 0.32
N LEU A 731 -1.20 18.44 -0.70
CA LEU A 731 -1.27 17.92 -2.07
C LEU A 731 0.03 17.21 -2.47
N GLY A 732 -0.07 16.08 -3.18
CA GLY A 732 1.09 15.29 -3.62
C GLY A 732 0.85 14.44 -4.87
N THR A 733 -0.28 14.61 -5.55
CA THR A 733 -0.73 13.80 -6.69
C THR A 733 -1.42 14.69 -7.73
N GLY A 734 -1.43 14.26 -8.99
CA GLY A 734 -1.93 15.04 -10.13
C GLY A 734 -0.78 15.39 -11.09
N PHE A 735 0.27 16.03 -10.59
CA PHE A 735 1.47 16.39 -11.34
C PHE A 735 2.14 15.21 -12.07
N SER A 736 2.59 15.48 -13.30
CA SER A 736 3.68 14.78 -13.98
C SER A 736 5.03 15.00 -13.29
N ASP A 737 6.07 14.30 -13.73
CA ASP A 737 7.44 14.53 -13.24
C ASP A 737 8.03 15.87 -13.75
N GLU A 738 7.56 16.40 -14.89
CA GLU A 738 8.00 17.66 -15.50
C GLU A 738 7.39 18.88 -14.79
N GLU A 739 6.07 18.88 -14.55
CA GLU A 739 5.40 19.93 -13.78
C GLU A 739 5.96 20.02 -12.36
N LEU A 740 6.25 18.88 -11.73
CA LEU A 740 6.81 18.85 -10.38
C LEU A 740 8.23 19.44 -10.30
N GLU A 741 9.00 19.36 -11.38
CA GLU A 741 10.31 20.02 -11.50
C GLU A 741 10.14 21.53 -11.75
N ALA A 742 9.23 21.93 -12.66
CA ALA A 742 8.89 23.32 -12.90
C ALA A 742 8.38 24.05 -11.65
N HIS A 743 7.50 23.40 -10.85
CA HIS A 743 7.05 23.91 -9.56
C HIS A 743 8.17 23.97 -8.51
N HIS A 744 9.16 23.08 -8.56
CA HIS A 744 10.31 23.18 -7.65
C HIS A 744 11.13 24.42 -7.97
N GLN A 745 11.36 24.71 -9.26
CA GLN A 745 12.12 25.87 -9.71
C GLN A 745 11.38 27.20 -9.48
N SER A 746 10.09 27.29 -9.79
CA SER A 746 9.33 28.54 -9.58
C SER A 746 9.11 28.86 -8.10
N LEU A 747 8.76 27.85 -7.27
CA LEU A 747 8.50 28.06 -5.85
C LEU A 747 9.78 28.25 -5.01
N GLN A 748 10.97 27.92 -5.51
CA GLN A 748 12.24 28.25 -4.84
C GLN A 748 12.41 29.77 -4.62
N ALA A 749 11.93 30.60 -5.56
CA ALA A 749 12.01 32.06 -5.45
C ALA A 749 11.06 32.65 -4.37
N LEU A 750 10.10 31.85 -3.88
CA LEU A 750 9.11 32.25 -2.89
C LEU A 750 9.41 31.73 -1.47
N VAL A 751 10.57 31.12 -1.23
CA VAL A 751 10.86 30.49 0.08
C VAL A 751 11.04 31.54 1.17
N LEU A 752 10.24 31.41 2.24
CA LEU A 752 10.28 32.27 3.42
C LEU A 752 10.88 31.51 4.64
N PRO A 753 11.58 32.20 5.56
CA PRO A 753 12.10 31.60 6.78
C PRO A 753 11.01 31.32 7.84
N ALA A 754 9.83 31.95 7.70
CA ALA A 754 8.70 31.88 8.61
C ALA A 754 7.39 32.13 7.83
N PRO A 755 6.22 31.66 8.31
CA PRO A 755 4.94 31.97 7.67
C PRO A 755 4.62 33.47 7.73
N ARG A 756 3.84 33.95 6.77
CA ARG A 756 3.22 35.29 6.84
C ARG A 756 2.22 35.35 8.01
N SER A 757 2.04 36.53 8.60
CA SER A 757 1.17 36.74 9.76
C SER A 757 -0.30 36.40 9.53
N TYR A 758 -0.77 36.48 8.28
CA TYR A 758 -2.12 36.15 7.82
C TYR A 758 -2.28 34.69 7.33
N VAL A 759 -1.28 33.83 7.51
CA VAL A 759 -1.39 32.39 7.19
C VAL A 759 -1.73 31.59 8.45
N ARG A 760 -2.73 30.73 8.38
CA ARG A 760 -3.15 29.81 9.45
C ARG A 760 -2.94 28.36 9.02
N ALA A 761 -2.04 27.67 9.70
CA ALA A 761 -1.77 26.25 9.47
C ALA A 761 -2.15 25.35 10.66
N ASP A 762 -2.29 25.90 11.86
CA ASP A 762 -2.69 25.24 13.11
C ASP A 762 -2.05 23.84 13.32
N GLY A 763 -2.87 22.79 13.32
CA GLY A 763 -2.47 21.40 13.54
C GLY A 763 -1.92 20.70 12.29
N ALA A 764 -1.80 21.39 11.16
CA ALA A 764 -1.12 20.86 9.99
C ALA A 764 0.37 20.59 10.31
N VAL A 765 0.94 19.59 9.64
CA VAL A 765 2.39 19.36 9.69
C VAL A 765 3.07 20.56 9.06
N ALA A 766 3.89 21.30 9.82
CA ALA A 766 4.66 22.42 9.29
C ALA A 766 5.44 22.01 8.01
N PRO A 767 5.42 22.83 6.95
CA PRO A 767 6.17 22.56 5.74
C PRO A 767 7.68 22.63 6.01
N ASP A 768 8.47 21.90 5.21
CA ASP A 768 9.92 21.97 5.30
C ASP A 768 10.43 23.35 4.83
N HIS A 769 9.78 23.95 3.82
CA HIS A 769 9.93 25.35 3.43
C HIS A 769 8.55 26.06 3.44
N TRP A 770 8.43 27.19 4.15
CA TRP A 770 7.30 28.10 3.96
C TRP A 770 7.41 28.81 2.62
N LEU A 771 6.28 29.12 2.00
CA LEU A 771 6.24 29.83 0.71
C LEU A 771 5.42 31.11 0.84
N ASP A 772 5.87 32.15 0.15
CA ASP A 772 5.14 33.40 0.04
C ASP A 772 3.85 33.17 -0.78
N PRO A 773 2.65 33.44 -0.22
CA PRO A 773 1.40 33.11 -0.89
C PRO A 773 1.25 33.88 -2.21
N SER A 774 1.27 33.16 -3.32
CA SER A 774 1.23 33.76 -4.66
C SER A 774 0.68 32.80 -5.70
N ALA A 775 1.24 31.58 -5.80
CA ALA A 775 0.77 30.58 -6.75
C ALA A 775 -0.62 30.02 -6.35
N VAL A 776 -1.58 30.08 -7.26
CA VAL A 776 -2.91 29.45 -7.13
C VAL A 776 -2.99 28.24 -8.06
N TRP A 777 -3.48 27.11 -7.56
CA TRP A 777 -3.61 25.86 -8.30
C TRP A 777 -5.05 25.34 -8.29
N GLU A 778 -5.51 24.82 -9.43
CA GLU A 778 -6.79 24.14 -9.53
C GLU A 778 -6.64 22.71 -8.98
N VAL A 779 -7.47 22.35 -8.00
CA VAL A 779 -7.43 21.09 -7.26
C VAL A 779 -8.78 20.39 -7.33
N LYS A 780 -8.78 19.15 -7.82
CA LYS A 780 -9.96 18.26 -7.84
C LYS A 780 -9.91 17.33 -6.63
N CYS A 781 -11.05 17.09 -5.99
CA CYS A 781 -11.20 16.14 -4.90
C CYS A 781 -12.30 15.12 -5.19
N ALA A 782 -12.47 14.12 -4.33
CA ALA A 782 -13.63 13.22 -4.38
C ALA A 782 -14.79 13.78 -3.53
N ASP A 783 -14.47 14.19 -2.30
CA ASP A 783 -15.42 14.69 -1.29
C ASP A 783 -14.73 15.76 -0.42
N LEU A 784 -15.51 16.56 0.28
CA LEU A 784 -15.09 17.44 1.37
C LEU A 784 -15.43 16.77 2.72
N SER A 785 -14.51 16.87 3.67
CA SER A 785 -14.55 16.11 4.94
C SER A 785 -14.23 16.98 6.16
N LEU A 786 -14.88 16.72 7.30
CA LEU A 786 -14.55 17.44 8.54
C LEU A 786 -13.16 17.02 9.05
N SER A 787 -12.39 18.01 9.47
CA SER A 787 -10.96 17.90 9.78
C SER A 787 -10.64 18.31 11.22
N PRO A 788 -9.97 17.45 12.01
CA PRO A 788 -9.53 17.78 13.37
C PRO A 788 -8.21 18.59 13.40
N ILE A 789 -7.62 18.95 12.25
CA ILE A 789 -6.29 19.60 12.19
C ILE A 789 -6.19 20.82 11.27
N TYR A 790 -7.07 20.95 10.27
CA TYR A 790 -7.04 22.05 9.30
C TYR A 790 -8.00 23.18 9.72
N PRO A 791 -7.59 24.46 9.68
CA PRO A 791 -8.44 25.59 10.06
C PRO A 791 -9.49 25.99 9.03
N ALA A 792 -9.32 25.66 7.74
CA ALA A 792 -10.20 26.11 6.66
C ALA A 792 -11.69 25.92 6.99
N ALA A 793 -12.47 27.00 6.99
CA ALA A 793 -13.91 27.00 7.28
C ALA A 793 -14.33 26.46 8.67
N ARG A 794 -13.41 26.43 9.66
CA ARG A 794 -13.76 26.14 11.07
C ARG A 794 -14.79 27.16 11.58
N GLY A 795 -15.76 26.71 12.36
CA GLY A 795 -16.86 27.54 12.86
C GLY A 795 -18.05 27.67 11.90
N LEU A 796 -17.83 27.57 10.58
CA LEU A 796 -18.90 27.69 9.58
C LEU A 796 -19.79 26.44 9.48
N VAL A 797 -19.26 25.26 9.78
CA VAL A 797 -19.97 23.97 9.68
C VAL A 797 -19.89 23.16 10.98
N ASP A 798 -18.75 23.19 11.66
CA ASP A 798 -18.49 22.55 12.95
C ASP A 798 -17.71 23.55 13.81
N SER A 799 -18.06 23.67 15.09
CA SER A 799 -17.50 24.70 15.98
C SER A 799 -16.01 24.50 16.31
N GLU A 800 -15.49 23.28 16.18
CA GLU A 800 -14.09 22.94 16.49
C GLU A 800 -13.29 22.51 15.25
N LYS A 801 -13.96 21.89 14.27
CA LYS A 801 -13.35 21.29 13.09
C LYS A 801 -13.47 22.20 11.87
N GLY A 802 -12.36 22.36 11.15
CA GLY A 802 -12.41 22.88 9.78
C GLY A 802 -12.75 21.78 8.78
N ILE A 803 -12.53 22.07 7.50
CA ILE A 803 -12.82 21.20 6.36
C ILE A 803 -11.51 20.84 5.66
N SER A 804 -11.46 19.65 5.06
CA SER A 804 -10.32 19.16 4.27
C SER A 804 -10.79 18.29 3.11
N LEU A 805 -9.97 18.25 2.05
CA LEU A 805 -10.29 17.53 0.82
C LEU A 805 -9.94 16.03 0.90
N ARG A 806 -10.85 15.18 0.43
CA ARG A 806 -10.64 13.72 0.27
C ARG A 806 -10.01 13.44 -1.10
N PHE A 807 -8.89 12.73 -1.11
CA PHE A 807 -8.11 12.37 -2.31
C PHE A 807 -7.77 13.55 -3.26
N PRO A 808 -7.25 14.70 -2.77
CA PRO A 808 -6.98 15.88 -3.59
C PRO A 808 -5.91 15.63 -4.67
N ARG A 809 -6.11 16.20 -5.85
CA ARG A 809 -5.22 16.07 -7.02
C ARG A 809 -5.07 17.42 -7.72
N PHE A 810 -3.85 17.76 -8.08
CA PHE A 810 -3.53 18.86 -8.98
C PHE A 810 -4.18 18.63 -10.34
N ILE A 811 -4.76 19.68 -10.91
CA ILE A 811 -5.24 19.71 -12.30
C ILE A 811 -4.36 20.62 -13.15
N ARG A 812 -4.16 21.88 -12.72
CA ARG A 812 -3.32 22.87 -13.41
C ARG A 812 -2.95 24.04 -12.50
N VAL A 813 -2.02 24.88 -12.95
CA VAL A 813 -1.78 26.21 -12.38
C VAL A 813 -2.89 27.18 -12.84
N ARG A 814 -3.19 28.18 -12.00
CA ARG A 814 -4.07 29.31 -12.29
C ARG A 814 -3.25 30.59 -12.38
N ASP A 815 -2.48 30.73 -13.46
CA ASP A 815 -1.73 31.96 -13.76
C ASP A 815 -2.68 33.18 -13.99
N ASP A 816 -3.98 32.90 -14.14
CA ASP A 816 -5.10 33.83 -14.26
C ASP A 816 -5.73 34.23 -12.91
N LYS A 817 -5.18 33.81 -11.76
CA LYS A 817 -5.69 34.15 -10.41
C LYS A 817 -4.61 34.51 -9.41
N LYS A 818 -4.97 35.41 -8.48
CA LYS A 818 -4.21 35.77 -7.28
C LYS A 818 -4.73 35.08 -6.01
N PRO A 819 -3.99 35.08 -4.88
CA PRO A 819 -4.42 34.49 -3.62
C PRO A 819 -5.79 34.97 -3.11
N GLU A 820 -6.15 36.22 -3.35
CA GLU A 820 -7.43 36.83 -2.94
C GLU A 820 -8.61 36.38 -3.83
N GLU A 821 -8.31 35.80 -4.99
CA GLU A 821 -9.28 35.26 -5.96
C GLU A 821 -9.41 33.72 -5.85
N ALA A 822 -8.77 33.11 -4.84
CA ALA A 822 -8.87 31.70 -4.53
C ALA A 822 -10.28 31.30 -4.04
N THR A 823 -10.58 30.00 -4.02
CA THR A 823 -11.82 29.47 -3.45
C THR A 823 -11.89 29.81 -1.96
N THR A 824 -12.97 30.45 -1.55
CA THR A 824 -13.06 31.05 -0.21
C THR A 824 -13.56 30.05 0.83
N SER A 825 -13.23 30.24 2.11
CA SER A 825 -13.67 29.34 3.19
C SER A 825 -15.21 29.27 3.30
N ALA A 826 -15.92 30.35 2.95
CA ALA A 826 -17.38 30.34 2.80
C ALA A 826 -17.85 29.44 1.63
N GLN A 827 -17.16 29.48 0.49
CA GLN A 827 -17.41 28.58 -0.64
C GLN A 827 -17.10 27.11 -0.28
N VAL A 828 -16.01 26.83 0.45
CA VAL A 828 -15.67 25.50 0.98
C VAL A 828 -16.78 24.96 1.89
N ALA A 829 -17.33 25.79 2.78
CA ALA A 829 -18.47 25.44 3.62
C ALA A 829 -19.75 25.19 2.79
N CYS A 830 -19.99 25.97 1.73
CA CYS A 830 -21.11 25.76 0.81
C CYS A 830 -21.00 24.42 0.08
N LEU A 831 -19.84 24.13 -0.53
CA LEU A 831 -19.55 22.87 -1.20
C LEU A 831 -19.74 21.66 -0.27
N TYR A 832 -19.26 21.73 0.98
CA TYR A 832 -19.44 20.65 1.95
C TYR A 832 -20.93 20.36 2.24
N ARG A 833 -21.76 21.40 2.41
CA ARG A 833 -23.21 21.25 2.68
C ARG A 833 -23.98 20.74 1.46
N LYS A 834 -23.54 21.06 0.23
CA LYS A 834 -24.12 20.60 -1.04
C LYS A 834 -23.85 19.12 -1.38
N GLN A 835 -23.00 18.42 -0.62
CA GLN A 835 -22.79 16.99 -0.82
C GLN A 835 -24.05 16.20 -0.47
N SER A 836 -24.53 15.34 -1.36
CA SER A 836 -25.77 14.58 -1.17
C SER A 836 -25.76 13.73 0.11
N GLN A 837 -24.61 13.14 0.47
CA GLN A 837 -24.43 12.44 1.75
C GLN A 837 -24.74 13.32 2.98
N ILE A 838 -24.47 14.63 2.92
CA ILE A 838 -24.72 15.60 4.01
C ILE A 838 -26.17 16.08 3.99
N GLN A 839 -26.74 16.36 2.81
CA GLN A 839 -28.15 16.71 2.65
C GLN A 839 -29.07 15.61 3.18
N ASN A 840 -28.82 14.35 2.79
CA ASN A 840 -29.54 13.16 3.26
C ASN A 840 -29.46 13.01 4.80
N GLN A 841 -28.31 13.34 5.41
CA GLN A 841 -28.15 13.29 6.87
C GLN A 841 -28.94 14.37 7.61
N GLN A 842 -29.04 15.58 7.07
CA GLN A 842 -29.80 16.66 7.70
C GLN A 842 -31.31 16.44 7.56
N GLY A 843 -31.74 15.86 6.44
CA GLY A 843 -33.14 15.59 6.12
C GLY A 843 -33.87 16.83 5.58
N THR A 844 -34.95 16.61 4.84
CA THR A 844 -35.81 17.69 4.35
C THR A 844 -36.60 18.32 5.50
N GLY A 845 -36.04 19.37 6.08
CA GLY A 845 -36.81 20.34 6.86
C GLY A 845 -37.83 21.05 5.96
N PRO A 846 -38.96 21.55 6.49
CA PRO A 846 -40.07 22.05 5.66
C PRO A 846 -39.76 23.27 4.76
N ASP A 847 -38.59 23.89 4.91
CA ASP A 847 -38.21 25.15 4.26
C ASP A 847 -37.30 24.97 3.03
N SER A 848 -37.03 23.74 2.57
CA SER A 848 -36.13 23.50 1.41
C SER A 848 -36.73 23.86 0.04
N ASP A 849 -38.04 24.09 -0.05
CA ASP A 849 -38.78 24.13 -1.32
C ASP A 849 -39.03 25.57 -1.83
N GLN A 850 -38.27 26.57 -1.35
CA GLN A 850 -38.43 27.99 -1.72
C GLN A 850 -37.12 28.76 -1.95
N GLU A 851 -36.28 28.34 -2.90
CA GLU A 851 -35.32 29.27 -3.54
C GLU A 851 -34.76 28.78 -4.91
N ASP A 852 -35.64 28.31 -5.82
CA ASP A 852 -35.23 27.94 -7.20
C ASP A 852 -36.31 28.31 -8.25
N PHE A 853 -36.77 29.57 -8.22
CA PHE A 853 -37.65 30.16 -9.26
C PHE A 853 -37.50 31.69 -9.34
N TYR A 854 -36.53 32.18 -10.12
CA TYR A 854 -36.73 33.28 -11.10
C TYR A 854 -35.52 33.49 -12.03
#